data_AF-A0A4Q7WS62-F1
#
_entry.id   AF-A0A4Q7WS62-F1
#
_cell.length_a   1.000
_cell.length_b   1.000
_cell.length_c   1.000
_cell.angle_alpha   90.00
_cell.angle_beta   90.00
_cell.angle_gamma   90.00
#
_symmetry.space_group_name_H-M   'P 1'
#
loop_
_entity.id
_entity.type
_entity.pdbx_description
1 polymer ?
#
loop_
_entity_poly.entity_id
_entity_poly.type
_entity_poly.pdbx_seq_one_letter_code
_entity_poly.pdbx_strand_id
1 'polypeptide(L)'
;MSSVFGSDRYPAYSVIRTDKVGNPISLGNVLPESQAILFTGPPGMGKTSELYRAEDLAEANGWSTIRINASANAPLEHQLTIAIRSSIDELRKRFSRRAVRKLDNTVGQLTRSGGNKRLGVELRFGGGPFPMEYVGKMERDTTAYSELGTTLTDFADELGKLTGDNGRPILLLVDGIDQALENDQAGLNELAIHIEQMDLPVWLVAAGGARSTWSLMNASRRMSGIATTISNQFDVRELGPLPDDQVWKALTLPLQDHGIAYEHDAIDRLVASANGDPSRLRSLSQAAIAYQDQQAGITVSSVQAAIAHVNADAAETYQDHWNQKSTTHAQKDLLVLVASQGPNSVYMPAVTQAAGPGKWQEIDQARQQLVARGMLREHGGGVVTIPDEGFRDWVNDYVGQTPDPVPELTDGPAVSRGDVALAPVHPTSDRELVNQVFGISGQLVHEVKRTDAQGRPISLEDRGPTGTSLLFTGAPGSGTSHELTRTKEMADAEGWIAIQLDASRREGLEARFIRAVQGEMDAIKKQYPAGEVRELKQLLNRMAVRTANLMKTNQLRFGLAPGPKVGIHKSTVEGIKKDSVGTTLNEVAEHLGKMAHPSRTPILVMVDNLDAASKEDLYVLTSLSAHLKEVRHPMFLIAAGGEEATSRLLEASGGHAGTETKEAGKFDVRRLQPIHSDELRRALTVPLDKARVRYEPEAVDNLVAAANGNPTRLRTLAAAALELTDHGQGITADVAATATARLNAQSRALYDAAWYNCSPNEKELLAKTSVQGPSGMVIPSRSEPAGPGRWDLDEASHKLISRGLLTRTGYQIRVADPGFQDWVQTRLGFAAAQSGIARPQVVAGQVESGSNAPRPALGQGGPRREDVQVNRQF
;
A
#
# COMPACT_ATOMS: atom_id res chain seq x y z
N MET A 1 5.96 3.91 -41.21
CA MET A 1 6.26 3.14 -39.98
C MET A 1 5.52 3.72 -38.78
N SER A 2 5.79 4.96 -38.36
CA SER A 2 4.96 5.72 -37.41
C SER A 2 3.77 6.44 -38.06
N SER A 3 3.64 6.37 -39.39
CA SER A 3 2.68 7.17 -40.15
C SER A 3 1.23 6.76 -39.86
N VAL A 4 0.92 5.45 -39.91
CA VAL A 4 -0.45 4.96 -39.75
C VAL A 4 -0.89 4.98 -38.28
N PHE A 5 -0.20 4.26 -37.40
CA PHE A 5 -0.62 4.07 -36.01
C PHE A 5 0.06 5.01 -34.99
N GLY A 6 0.93 5.93 -35.44
CA GLY A 6 1.65 6.85 -34.57
C GLY A 6 2.82 6.21 -33.81
N SER A 7 3.22 6.85 -32.71
CA SER A 7 4.32 6.44 -31.82
C SER A 7 3.80 6.03 -30.44
N ASP A 8 4.68 5.52 -29.56
CA ASP A 8 4.30 5.17 -28.19
C ASP A 8 3.79 6.35 -27.37
N ARG A 9 4.39 7.54 -27.57
CA ARG A 9 3.98 8.80 -26.91
C ARG A 9 2.76 9.42 -27.59
N TYR A 10 2.71 9.39 -28.92
CA TYR A 10 1.64 9.99 -29.72
C TYR A 10 1.01 8.93 -30.63
N PRO A 11 0.13 8.06 -30.10
CA PRO A 11 -0.61 7.12 -30.93
C PRO A 11 -1.60 7.87 -31.83
N ALA A 12 -1.86 7.33 -33.03
CA ALA A 12 -2.83 7.92 -33.95
C ALA A 12 -4.26 7.90 -33.38
N TYR A 13 -4.56 6.91 -32.54
CA TYR A 13 -5.79 6.83 -31.78
C TYR A 13 -5.49 6.51 -30.30
N SER A 14 -5.98 7.35 -29.39
CA SER A 14 -5.76 7.22 -27.95
C SER A 14 -7.05 6.74 -27.27
N VAL A 15 -6.97 5.61 -26.57
CA VAL A 15 -8.10 5.07 -25.82
C VAL A 15 -8.16 5.69 -24.43
N ILE A 16 -9.29 6.31 -24.09
CA ILE A 16 -9.63 6.70 -22.72
C ILE A 16 -10.31 5.52 -22.05
N ARG A 17 -9.76 5.08 -20.93
CA ARG A 17 -10.20 3.86 -20.24
C ARG A 17 -11.12 4.18 -19.07
N THR A 18 -12.10 3.33 -18.86
CA THR A 18 -12.94 3.29 -17.66
C THR A 18 -12.80 1.94 -16.97
N ASP A 19 -13.01 1.91 -15.66
CA ASP A 19 -13.14 0.67 -14.91
C ASP A 19 -14.49 -0.01 -15.21
N LYS A 20 -14.73 -1.16 -14.57
CA LYS A 20 -15.94 -1.97 -14.78
C LYS A 20 -17.23 -1.29 -14.34
N VAL A 21 -17.13 -0.22 -13.56
CA VAL A 21 -18.28 0.54 -13.05
C VAL A 21 -18.34 1.93 -13.69
N GLY A 22 -17.59 2.15 -14.78
CA GLY A 22 -17.64 3.35 -15.59
C GLY A 22 -16.79 4.52 -15.09
N ASN A 23 -16.02 4.37 -14.01
CA ASN A 23 -15.13 5.44 -13.56
C ASN A 23 -13.93 5.56 -14.50
N PRO A 24 -13.51 6.78 -14.88
CA PRO A 24 -12.30 6.98 -15.64
C PRO A 24 -11.05 6.43 -14.92
N ILE A 25 -10.40 5.46 -15.56
CA ILE A 25 -9.05 5.02 -15.20
C ILE A 25 -8.07 6.05 -15.74
N SER A 26 -8.17 6.35 -17.04
CA SER A 26 -7.25 7.28 -17.69
C SER A 26 -7.43 8.70 -17.15
N LEU A 27 -6.35 9.48 -17.11
CA LEU A 27 -6.45 10.91 -16.79
C LEU A 27 -7.27 11.62 -17.86
N GLY A 28 -8.24 12.44 -17.41
CA GLY A 28 -9.05 13.27 -18.30
C GLY A 28 -8.37 14.60 -18.62
N ASN A 29 -9.19 15.60 -18.97
CA ASN A 29 -8.73 16.97 -19.24
C ASN A 29 -8.59 17.84 -17.96
N VAL A 30 -8.88 17.26 -16.79
CA VAL A 30 -8.82 17.91 -15.49
C VAL A 30 -8.07 16.97 -14.54
N LEU A 31 -7.30 17.54 -13.61
CA LEU A 31 -6.66 16.75 -12.57
C LEU A 31 -7.72 16.07 -11.69
N PRO A 32 -7.49 14.81 -11.30
CA PRO A 32 -8.37 14.17 -10.34
C PRO A 32 -8.19 14.80 -8.97
N GLU A 33 -9.20 14.61 -8.12
CA GLU A 33 -9.17 15.16 -6.76
C GLU A 33 -8.07 14.58 -5.88
N SER A 34 -7.76 13.29 -6.06
CA SER A 34 -6.63 12.69 -5.36
C SER A 34 -5.32 13.23 -5.95
N GLN A 35 -4.50 13.80 -5.07
CA GLN A 35 -3.18 14.34 -5.44
C GLN A 35 -2.13 13.24 -5.60
N ALA A 36 -2.41 11.99 -5.23
CA ALA A 36 -1.51 10.86 -5.38
C ALA A 36 -2.20 9.72 -6.13
N ILE A 37 -1.71 9.37 -7.31
CA ILE A 37 -2.34 8.41 -8.21
C ILE A 37 -1.34 7.32 -8.55
N LEU A 38 -1.77 6.06 -8.55
CA LEU A 38 -0.94 4.93 -8.94
C LEU A 38 -1.59 4.17 -10.10
N PHE A 39 -0.97 4.21 -11.26
CA PHE A 39 -1.27 3.30 -12.37
C PHE A 39 -0.55 1.97 -12.19
N THR A 40 -1.32 0.89 -12.01
CA THR A 40 -0.79 -0.47 -11.86
C THR A 40 -1.33 -1.39 -12.95
N GLY A 41 -0.63 -2.48 -13.24
CA GLY A 41 -1.13 -3.52 -14.14
C GLY A 41 -0.03 -4.35 -14.80
N PRO A 42 -0.40 -5.44 -15.49
CA PRO A 42 0.54 -6.31 -16.20
C PRO A 42 1.42 -5.55 -17.23
N PRO A 43 2.56 -6.13 -17.66
CA PRO A 43 3.35 -5.60 -18.76
C PRO A 43 2.50 -5.35 -20.02
N GLY A 44 2.86 -4.35 -20.84
CA GLY A 44 2.16 -4.04 -22.09
C GLY A 44 0.84 -3.25 -21.95
N MET A 45 0.24 -3.16 -20.76
CA MET A 45 -1.11 -2.57 -20.58
C MET A 45 -1.22 -1.04 -20.70
N GLY A 46 -0.16 -0.32 -21.06
CA GLY A 46 -0.24 1.13 -21.33
C GLY A 46 -0.01 2.06 -20.12
N LYS A 47 0.65 1.58 -19.07
CA LYS A 47 0.97 2.39 -17.87
C LYS A 47 1.77 3.66 -18.18
N THR A 48 2.85 3.51 -18.95
CA THR A 48 3.68 4.65 -19.39
C THR A 48 2.89 5.63 -20.27
N SER A 49 1.89 5.15 -21.02
CA SER A 49 1.00 6.00 -21.80
C SER A 49 0.12 6.89 -20.92
N GLU A 50 -0.29 6.44 -19.73
CA GLU A 50 -1.00 7.30 -18.77
C GLU A 50 -0.09 8.39 -18.19
N LEU A 51 1.21 8.12 -18.02
CA LEU A 51 2.17 9.15 -17.64
C LEU A 51 2.37 10.19 -18.75
N TYR A 52 2.41 9.76 -20.03
CA TYR A 52 2.42 10.71 -21.14
C TYR A 52 1.14 11.54 -21.19
N ARG A 53 -0.02 10.94 -20.93
CA ARG A 53 -1.28 11.70 -20.83
C ARG A 53 -1.25 12.75 -19.71
N ALA A 54 -0.59 12.44 -18.59
CA ALA A 54 -0.34 13.42 -17.52
C ALA A 54 0.55 14.58 -17.99
N GLU A 55 1.59 14.30 -18.78
CA GLU A 55 2.43 15.33 -19.41
C GLU A 55 1.63 16.21 -20.37
N ASP A 56 0.84 15.60 -21.26
CA ASP A 56 0.02 16.30 -22.25
C ASP A 56 -1.03 17.20 -21.56
N LEU A 57 -1.65 16.69 -20.49
CA LEU A 57 -2.58 17.44 -19.65
C LEU A 57 -1.91 18.68 -19.04
N ALA A 58 -0.70 18.52 -18.50
CA ALA A 58 0.07 19.62 -17.94
C ALA A 58 0.48 20.64 -19.00
N GLU A 59 0.90 20.19 -20.18
CA GLU A 59 1.25 21.07 -21.29
C GLU A 59 0.05 21.91 -21.74
N ALA A 60 -1.11 21.28 -21.96
CA ALA A 60 -2.35 21.93 -22.40
C ALA A 60 -2.82 23.04 -21.43
N ASN A 61 -2.53 22.87 -20.13
CA ASN A 61 -2.91 23.82 -19.08
C ASN A 61 -1.76 24.74 -18.61
N GLY A 62 -0.59 24.64 -19.23
CA GLY A 62 0.58 25.46 -18.86
C GLY A 62 1.16 25.15 -17.47
N TRP A 63 0.99 23.93 -16.98
CA TRP A 63 1.56 23.37 -15.75
C TRP A 63 2.94 22.76 -15.98
N SER A 64 3.71 22.56 -14.90
CA SER A 64 5.05 21.98 -14.97
C SER A 64 5.05 20.52 -14.58
N THR A 65 5.87 19.72 -15.27
CA THR A 65 6.07 18.29 -14.99
C THR A 65 7.51 18.03 -14.60
N ILE A 66 7.73 17.21 -13.58
CA ILE A 66 9.04 16.67 -13.21
C ILE A 66 8.91 15.15 -13.25
N ARG A 67 9.66 14.48 -14.12
CA ARG A 67 9.59 13.03 -14.29
C ARG A 67 10.86 12.34 -13.82
N ILE A 68 10.70 11.24 -13.10
CA ILE A 68 11.76 10.34 -12.64
C ILE A 68 11.41 8.88 -12.94
N ASN A 69 12.45 8.05 -13.05
CA ASN A 69 12.32 6.61 -13.28
C ASN A 69 12.96 5.85 -12.12
N ALA A 70 12.12 5.26 -11.26
CA ALA A 70 12.57 4.47 -10.13
C ALA A 70 13.53 3.36 -10.57
N SER A 71 14.55 3.10 -9.74
CA SER A 71 15.57 2.12 -10.02
C SER A 71 16.16 1.59 -8.71
N ALA A 72 16.54 0.30 -8.71
CA ALA A 72 17.26 -0.29 -7.59
C ALA A 72 18.70 0.26 -7.46
N ASN A 73 19.22 0.92 -8.49
CA ASN A 73 20.61 1.36 -8.56
C ASN A 73 20.84 2.77 -7.98
N ALA A 74 19.79 3.57 -7.81
CA ALA A 74 19.92 4.96 -7.37
C ALA A 74 18.68 5.40 -6.56
N PRO A 75 18.87 5.98 -5.36
CA PRO A 75 17.78 6.47 -4.52
C PRO A 75 16.93 7.55 -5.21
N LEU A 76 15.66 7.65 -4.83
CA LEU A 76 14.71 8.57 -5.47
C LEU A 76 15.06 10.05 -5.30
N GLU A 77 15.58 10.52 -4.16
CA GLU A 77 15.93 11.94 -4.01
C GLU A 77 17.09 12.33 -4.93
N HIS A 78 18.01 11.41 -5.23
CA HIS A 78 19.07 11.64 -6.22
C HIS A 78 18.49 11.81 -7.63
N GLN A 79 17.55 10.95 -8.02
CA GLN A 79 16.88 11.08 -9.32
C GLN A 79 16.05 12.35 -9.41
N LEU A 80 15.29 12.67 -8.36
CA LEU A 80 14.46 13.87 -8.28
C LEU A 80 15.31 15.14 -8.35
N THR A 81 16.44 15.15 -7.66
CA THR A 81 17.42 16.22 -7.77
C THR A 81 17.87 16.44 -9.22
N ILE A 82 18.26 15.38 -9.93
CA ILE A 82 18.70 15.48 -11.33
C ILE A 82 17.56 16.05 -12.18
N ALA A 83 16.34 15.52 -12.01
CA ALA A 83 15.16 15.95 -12.76
C ALA A 83 14.76 17.41 -12.47
N ILE A 84 14.87 17.88 -11.23
CA ILE A 84 14.62 19.29 -10.89
C ILE A 84 15.68 20.18 -11.52
N ARG A 85 16.96 19.79 -11.48
CA ARG A 85 18.04 20.57 -12.11
C ARG A 85 17.85 20.71 -13.61
N SER A 86 17.46 19.65 -14.30
CA SER A 86 17.16 19.72 -15.73
C SER A 86 15.94 20.61 -16.02
N SER A 87 15.02 20.74 -15.05
CA SER A 87 13.79 21.53 -15.17
C SER A 87 13.94 22.98 -14.68
N ILE A 88 15.07 23.36 -14.07
CA ILE A 88 15.21 24.65 -13.35
C ILE A 88 14.98 25.86 -14.26
N ASP A 89 15.45 25.80 -15.51
CA ASP A 89 15.31 26.90 -16.46
C ASP A 89 13.88 27.03 -17.01
N GLU A 90 13.16 25.92 -17.11
CA GLU A 90 11.74 25.94 -17.43
C GLU A 90 10.93 26.51 -16.26
N LEU A 91 11.21 26.08 -15.03
CA LEU A 91 10.59 26.62 -13.82
C LEU A 91 10.83 28.13 -13.69
N ARG A 92 12.03 28.62 -14.04
CA ARG A 92 12.35 30.07 -14.07
C ARG A 92 11.53 30.87 -15.08
N LYS A 93 11.01 30.24 -16.13
CA LYS A 93 10.12 30.89 -17.12
C LYS A 93 8.69 31.02 -16.59
N ARG A 94 8.25 30.10 -15.73
CA ARG A 94 6.85 29.97 -15.28
C ARG A 94 6.59 30.54 -13.89
N PHE A 95 7.60 30.54 -13.02
CA PHE A 95 7.49 30.93 -11.61
C PHE A 95 8.45 32.05 -11.24
N SER A 96 8.23 32.67 -10.07
CA SER A 96 9.04 33.80 -9.62
C SER A 96 10.51 33.39 -9.40
N ARG A 97 11.45 34.23 -9.85
CA ARG A 97 12.90 33.98 -9.70
C ARG A 97 13.32 33.73 -8.26
N ARG A 98 12.62 34.35 -7.29
CA ARG A 98 12.89 34.17 -5.86
C ARG A 98 12.47 32.77 -5.39
N ALA A 99 11.28 32.31 -5.77
CA ALA A 99 10.79 30.98 -5.40
C ALA A 99 11.67 29.89 -6.02
N VAL A 100 12.01 30.00 -7.31
CA VAL A 100 12.89 29.02 -7.98
C VAL A 100 14.30 29.02 -7.39
N ARG A 101 14.81 30.16 -6.91
CA ARG A 101 16.11 30.20 -6.20
C ARG A 101 16.08 29.45 -4.87
N LYS A 102 14.94 29.43 -4.16
CA LYS A 102 14.81 28.62 -2.94
C LYS A 102 14.85 27.13 -3.26
N LEU A 103 14.08 26.70 -4.27
CA LEU A 103 14.15 25.33 -4.77
C LEU A 103 15.59 24.94 -5.19
N ASP A 104 16.27 25.80 -5.96
CA ASP A 104 17.65 25.59 -6.39
C ASP A 104 18.63 25.47 -5.19
N ASN A 105 18.41 26.26 -4.13
CA ASN A 105 19.17 26.12 -2.89
C ASN A 105 18.91 24.77 -2.21
N THR A 106 17.66 24.33 -2.12
CA THR A 106 17.27 23.03 -1.54
C THR A 106 17.89 21.87 -2.32
N VAL A 107 17.77 21.87 -3.65
CA VAL A 107 18.44 20.94 -4.57
C VAL A 107 19.97 21.01 -4.41
N GLY A 108 20.50 22.22 -4.25
CA GLY A 108 21.91 22.50 -3.99
C GLY A 108 22.43 21.89 -2.69
N GLN A 109 21.63 21.90 -1.63
CA GLN A 109 21.99 21.28 -0.35
C GLN A 109 22.08 19.75 -0.49
N LEU A 110 21.16 19.13 -1.21
CA LEU A 110 21.17 17.67 -1.45
C LEU A 110 22.30 17.17 -2.35
N THR A 111 22.75 18.01 -3.26
CA THR A 111 23.79 17.68 -4.24
C THR A 111 25.18 18.04 -3.82
N ARG A 112 25.32 18.75 -2.70
CA ARG A 112 26.59 18.94 -2.00
C ARG A 112 27.04 17.64 -1.35
N SER A 113 27.13 16.58 -2.14
CA SER A 113 28.00 15.45 -1.82
C SER A 113 29.42 15.80 -2.22
N GLY A 114 30.36 15.55 -1.30
CA GLY A 114 31.64 14.99 -1.70
C GLY A 114 32.69 15.97 -2.23
N GLY A 115 32.87 17.14 -1.61
CA GLY A 115 34.17 17.82 -1.62
C GLY A 115 35.28 17.02 -0.90
N ASN A 116 34.94 15.92 -0.23
CA ASN A 116 35.87 15.13 0.56
C ASN A 116 36.46 13.97 -0.25
N LYS A 117 37.78 14.02 -0.44
CA LYS A 117 38.61 12.91 -0.94
C LYS A 117 38.63 11.81 0.11
N ARG A 118 38.32 10.56 -0.25
CA ARG A 118 38.49 9.42 0.66
C ARG A 118 39.84 8.75 0.39
N LEU A 119 40.59 8.50 1.46
CA LEU A 119 41.81 7.69 1.44
C LEU A 119 41.40 6.23 1.68
N GLY A 120 41.34 5.43 0.62
CA GLY A 120 41.13 3.98 0.72
C GLY A 120 42.47 3.28 0.93
N VAL A 121 42.51 2.27 1.82
CA VAL A 121 43.64 1.37 1.97
C VAL A 121 43.24 0.02 1.37
N GLU A 122 43.86 -0.36 0.25
CA GLU A 122 43.69 -1.68 -0.36
C GLU A 122 44.76 -2.62 0.22
N LEU A 123 44.33 -3.70 0.89
CA LEU A 123 45.21 -4.79 1.31
C LEU A 123 45.14 -5.89 0.25
N ARG A 124 46.29 -6.19 -0.35
CA ARG A 124 46.42 -7.26 -1.34
C ARG A 124 47.12 -8.45 -0.71
N PHE A 125 46.49 -9.61 -0.80
CA PHE A 125 47.11 -10.89 -0.46
C PHE A 125 47.74 -11.49 -1.73
N GLY A 126 49.07 -11.44 -1.81
CA GLY A 126 49.85 -12.09 -2.87
C GLY A 126 50.68 -13.23 -2.28
N GLY A 127 50.78 -14.35 -3.01
CA GLY A 127 51.49 -15.57 -2.60
C GLY A 127 53.02 -15.46 -2.61
N GLY A 128 53.58 -14.57 -1.79
CA GLY A 128 55.01 -14.43 -1.52
C GLY A 128 55.28 -14.27 -0.01
N PRO A 129 56.56 -14.24 0.43
CA PRO A 129 56.95 -14.37 1.84
C PRO A 129 56.56 -13.19 2.76
N PHE A 130 55.94 -12.14 2.24
CA PHE A 130 55.34 -11.06 3.03
C PHE A 130 53.87 -10.88 2.62
N PRO A 131 52.89 -11.18 3.50
CA PRO A 131 51.50 -11.40 3.07
C PRO A 131 50.64 -10.13 2.92
N MET A 132 51.16 -8.92 3.13
CA MET A 132 50.35 -7.70 3.18
C MET A 132 51.07 -6.51 2.52
N GLU A 133 50.57 -6.06 1.37
CA GLU A 133 50.99 -4.80 0.76
C GLU A 133 49.91 -3.74 0.92
N TYR A 134 50.29 -2.56 1.46
CA TYR A 134 49.41 -1.43 1.70
C TYR A 134 49.42 -0.51 0.48
N VAL A 135 48.29 -0.37 -0.21
CA VAL A 135 48.15 0.59 -1.32
C VAL A 135 47.10 1.64 -0.96
N GLY A 136 47.55 2.88 -0.74
CA GLY A 136 46.66 4.03 -0.56
C GLY A 136 46.08 4.49 -1.90
N LYS A 137 44.75 4.52 -2.03
CA LYS A 137 44.04 5.09 -3.18
C LYS A 137 43.22 6.30 -2.75
N MET A 138 43.22 7.34 -3.57
CA MET A 138 42.29 8.46 -3.45
C MET A 138 41.15 8.29 -4.45
N GLU A 139 39.93 8.16 -3.97
CA GLU A 139 38.73 8.17 -4.81
C GLU A 139 37.86 9.39 -4.47
N ARG A 140 37.26 9.99 -5.51
CA ARG A 140 36.22 11.01 -5.37
C ARG A 140 34.91 10.31 -5.05
N ASP A 141 34.31 10.69 -3.94
CA ASP A 141 32.99 10.20 -3.55
C ASP A 141 31.94 10.80 -4.49
N THR A 142 31.39 9.98 -5.39
CA THR A 142 30.30 10.37 -6.29
C THR A 142 28.92 10.12 -5.69
N THR A 143 28.85 9.65 -4.44
CA THR A 143 27.55 9.38 -3.80
C THR A 143 26.98 10.61 -3.13
N ALA A 144 26.00 11.24 -3.78
CA ALA A 144 25.00 12.07 -3.11
C ALA A 144 24.55 11.35 -1.84
N TYR A 145 24.81 11.89 -0.64
CA TYR A 145 23.92 11.98 0.54
C TYR A 145 24.64 12.46 1.82
N SER A 146 23.87 13.17 2.65
CA SER A 146 24.06 13.56 4.06
C SER A 146 24.82 14.87 4.37
N GLU A 147 24.15 15.99 4.12
CA GLU A 147 23.89 16.93 5.22
C GLU A 147 22.44 16.69 5.64
N LEU A 148 22.14 16.72 6.95
CA LEU A 148 20.75 16.64 7.41
C LEU A 148 19.91 17.67 6.67
N GLY A 149 18.73 17.27 6.18
CA GLY A 149 17.65 18.26 6.11
C GLY A 149 16.66 18.12 4.98
N THR A 150 16.95 17.42 3.89
CA THR A 150 16.03 17.40 2.73
C THR A 150 15.60 15.98 2.35
N THR A 151 14.29 15.77 2.36
CA THR A 151 13.56 14.55 2.04
C THR A 151 12.71 14.75 0.79
N LEU A 152 12.03 13.70 0.34
CA LEU A 152 11.00 13.84 -0.69
C LEU A 152 9.91 14.84 -0.29
N THR A 153 9.53 14.91 0.99
CA THR A 153 8.52 15.87 1.47
C THR A 153 9.04 17.31 1.44
N ASP A 154 10.32 17.54 1.76
CA ASP A 154 10.93 18.86 1.66
C ASP A 154 10.99 19.36 0.21
N PHE A 155 11.18 18.46 -0.76
CA PHE A 155 11.02 18.80 -2.17
C PHE A 155 9.58 19.18 -2.52
N ALA A 156 8.61 18.40 -2.05
CA ALA A 156 7.19 18.68 -2.27
C ALA A 156 6.80 20.04 -1.70
N ASP A 157 7.28 20.38 -0.50
CA ASP A 157 7.04 21.69 0.13
C ASP A 157 7.59 22.83 -0.70
N GLU A 158 8.84 22.72 -1.19
CA GLU A 158 9.43 23.76 -2.03
C GLU A 158 8.75 23.86 -3.39
N LEU A 159 8.33 22.74 -3.99
CA LEU A 159 7.54 22.71 -5.22
C LEU A 159 6.16 23.34 -5.01
N GLY A 160 5.46 23.00 -3.92
CA GLY A 160 4.16 23.57 -3.56
C GLY A 160 4.26 25.08 -3.33
N LYS A 161 5.32 25.56 -2.68
CA LYS A 161 5.59 27.01 -2.53
C LYS A 161 5.83 27.73 -3.87
N LEU A 162 6.28 27.05 -4.93
CA LEU A 162 6.45 27.69 -6.24
C LEU A 162 5.11 28.12 -6.84
N THR A 163 4.05 27.35 -6.61
CA THR A 163 2.76 27.54 -7.29
C THR A 163 1.90 28.62 -6.63
N GLY A 164 2.17 28.97 -5.37
CA GLY A 164 1.39 29.94 -4.59
C GLY A 164 1.27 31.34 -5.21
N ASP A 165 2.14 31.68 -6.18
CA ASP A 165 2.11 32.97 -6.88
C ASP A 165 1.09 32.99 -8.06
N ASN A 166 0.67 31.84 -8.61
CA ASN A 166 -0.14 31.76 -9.83
C ASN A 166 -1.17 30.62 -9.88
N GLY A 167 -1.25 29.80 -8.83
CA GLY A 167 -2.20 28.68 -8.71
C GLY A 167 -1.94 27.52 -9.68
N ARG A 168 -0.78 27.47 -10.35
CA ARG A 168 -0.48 26.44 -11.35
C ARG A 168 0.20 25.23 -10.70
N PRO A 169 -0.43 24.04 -10.70
CA PRO A 169 0.14 22.87 -10.05
C PRO A 169 1.41 22.35 -10.74
N ILE A 170 2.15 21.52 -10.01
CA ILE A 170 3.30 20.77 -10.53
C ILE A 170 2.98 19.27 -10.47
N LEU A 171 3.18 18.56 -11.58
CA LEU A 171 3.02 17.11 -11.64
C LEU A 171 4.39 16.44 -11.43
N LEU A 172 4.50 15.61 -10.39
CA LEU A 172 5.64 14.75 -10.13
C LEU A 172 5.32 13.35 -10.65
N LEU A 173 5.96 12.96 -11.75
CA LEU A 173 5.74 11.70 -12.43
C LEU A 173 6.81 10.67 -12.04
N VAL A 174 6.40 9.49 -11.59
CA VAL A 174 7.33 8.42 -11.16
C VAL A 174 7.03 7.13 -11.92
N ASP A 175 7.91 6.71 -12.81
CA ASP A 175 7.76 5.46 -13.56
C ASP A 175 8.54 4.30 -12.89
N GLY A 176 8.06 3.07 -13.05
CA GLY A 176 8.73 1.84 -12.61
C GLY A 176 8.87 1.68 -11.09
N ILE A 177 7.88 2.08 -10.29
CA ILE A 177 8.00 2.06 -8.81
C ILE A 177 8.24 0.67 -8.21
N ASP A 178 7.89 -0.40 -8.92
CA ASP A 178 8.21 -1.79 -8.57
C ASP A 178 9.71 -2.12 -8.67
N GLN A 179 10.50 -1.26 -9.33
CA GLN A 179 11.96 -1.32 -9.39
C GLN A 179 12.64 -0.50 -8.30
N ALA A 180 11.90 0.32 -7.54
CA ALA A 180 12.45 1.10 -6.43
C ALA A 180 12.88 0.20 -5.26
N LEU A 181 13.84 0.66 -4.46
CA LEU A 181 14.19 0.03 -3.20
C LEU A 181 13.02 0.09 -2.21
N GLU A 182 12.93 -0.85 -1.26
CA GLU A 182 11.85 -0.86 -0.24
C GLU A 182 11.80 0.47 0.54
N ASN A 183 12.96 1.04 0.87
CA ASN A 183 13.02 2.35 1.53
C ASN A 183 12.47 3.47 0.63
N ASP A 184 12.71 3.42 -0.69
CA ASP A 184 12.21 4.40 -1.66
C ASP A 184 10.70 4.28 -1.83
N GLN A 185 10.17 3.07 -1.83
CA GLN A 185 8.73 2.80 -1.78
C GLN A 185 8.10 3.37 -0.49
N ALA A 186 8.74 3.19 0.66
CA ALA A 186 8.31 3.82 1.91
C ALA A 186 8.38 5.35 1.84
N GLY A 187 9.37 5.92 1.15
CA GLY A 187 9.49 7.36 0.92
C GLY A 187 8.40 7.93 0.01
N LEU A 188 8.02 7.20 -1.05
CA LEU A 188 6.90 7.58 -1.92
C LEU A 188 5.57 7.58 -1.16
N ASN A 189 5.41 6.61 -0.26
CA ASN A 189 4.28 6.57 0.65
C ASN A 189 4.24 7.80 1.57
N GLU A 190 5.35 8.11 2.26
CA GLU A 190 5.47 9.30 3.10
C GLU A 190 5.21 10.61 2.31
N LEU A 191 5.70 10.67 1.07
CA LEU A 191 5.46 11.79 0.16
C LEU A 191 3.99 11.95 -0.20
N ALA A 192 3.31 10.86 -0.57
CA ALA A 192 1.91 10.88 -0.95
C ALA A 192 1.01 11.37 0.20
N ILE A 193 1.25 10.86 1.42
CA ILE A 193 0.57 11.34 2.63
C ILE A 193 0.82 12.83 2.84
N HIS A 194 2.08 13.26 2.74
CA HIS A 194 2.46 14.64 3.01
C HIS A 194 1.81 15.61 2.04
N ILE A 195 1.78 15.27 0.75
CA ILE A 195 1.11 16.08 -0.29
C ILE A 195 -0.36 16.26 0.07
N GLU A 196 -1.08 15.18 0.38
CA GLU A 196 -2.51 15.24 0.65
C GLU A 196 -2.84 15.92 2.00
N GLN A 197 -2.08 15.63 3.07
CA GLN A 197 -2.29 16.22 4.39
C GLN A 197 -2.04 17.72 4.42
N MET A 198 -1.06 18.18 3.66
CA MET A 198 -0.69 19.60 3.57
C MET A 198 -1.44 20.34 2.45
N ASP A 199 -2.32 19.64 1.72
CA ASP A 199 -3.02 20.12 0.52
C ASP A 199 -2.06 20.85 -0.44
N LEU A 200 -0.92 20.20 -0.72
CA LEU A 200 0.08 20.80 -1.58
C LEU A 200 -0.44 20.81 -3.03
N PRO A 201 -0.24 21.91 -3.77
CA PRO A 201 -0.57 22.01 -5.20
C PRO A 201 0.44 21.24 -6.08
N VAL A 202 0.71 19.99 -5.71
CA VAL A 202 1.63 19.04 -6.33
C VAL A 202 0.86 17.73 -6.52
N TRP A 203 0.86 17.19 -7.74
CA TRP A 203 0.23 15.90 -8.02
C TRP A 203 1.31 14.85 -8.25
N LEU A 204 1.34 13.83 -7.40
CA LEU A 204 2.18 12.65 -7.56
C LEU A 204 1.46 11.63 -8.45
N VAL A 205 1.96 11.40 -9.66
CA VAL A 205 1.44 10.39 -10.58
C VAL A 205 2.48 9.31 -10.77
N ALA A 206 2.24 8.15 -10.16
CA ALA A 206 3.13 7.01 -10.20
C ALA A 206 2.62 5.92 -11.15
N ALA A 207 3.54 5.16 -11.73
CA ALA A 207 3.25 3.96 -12.50
C ALA A 207 4.18 2.81 -12.11
N GLY A 208 3.68 1.58 -12.13
CA GLY A 208 4.50 0.39 -11.93
C GLY A 208 3.78 -0.91 -12.26
N GLY A 209 4.50 -2.04 -12.29
CA GLY A 209 3.93 -3.35 -12.58
C GLY A 209 2.81 -3.78 -11.62
N ALA A 210 2.11 -4.88 -11.92
CA ALA A 210 0.99 -5.40 -11.12
C ALA A 210 1.31 -5.63 -9.63
N ARG A 211 2.59 -5.75 -9.27
CA ARG A 211 3.04 -5.91 -7.88
C ARG A 211 3.25 -4.60 -7.13
N SER A 212 3.08 -3.45 -7.76
CA SER A 212 3.42 -2.15 -7.17
C SER A 212 2.57 -1.82 -5.95
N THR A 213 1.26 -2.09 -6.02
CA THR A 213 0.35 -1.94 -4.88
C THR A 213 0.80 -2.79 -3.70
N TRP A 214 1.19 -4.04 -3.97
CA TRP A 214 1.74 -4.96 -2.98
C TRP A 214 3.05 -4.45 -2.38
N SER A 215 4.00 -4.00 -3.20
CA SER A 215 5.33 -3.58 -2.74
C SER A 215 5.26 -2.29 -1.92
N LEU A 216 4.48 -1.30 -2.36
CA LEU A 216 4.20 -0.09 -1.59
C LEU A 216 3.54 -0.41 -0.25
N MET A 217 2.54 -1.30 -0.24
CA MET A 217 1.88 -1.67 1.00
C MET A 217 2.80 -2.46 1.94
N ASN A 218 3.68 -3.32 1.42
CA ASN A 218 4.66 -4.03 2.24
C ASN A 218 5.73 -3.08 2.82
N ALA A 219 6.18 -2.10 2.02
CA ALA A 219 7.07 -1.04 2.46
C ALA A 219 6.40 -0.16 3.54
N SER A 220 5.07 0.00 3.48
CA SER A 220 4.27 0.67 4.51
C SER A 220 4.05 -0.24 5.73
N ARG A 221 4.71 0.07 6.85
CA ARG A 221 4.28 -0.47 8.16
C ARG A 221 3.05 0.27 8.71
N ARG A 222 2.74 1.45 8.15
CA ARG A 222 1.71 2.39 8.61
C ARG A 222 0.33 1.75 8.55
N MET A 223 0.04 0.99 7.48
CA MET A 223 -1.23 0.28 7.29
C MET A 223 -1.02 -0.84 6.27
N SER A 224 -1.16 -2.10 6.68
CA SER A 224 -1.32 -3.23 5.74
C SER A 224 -2.79 -3.64 5.60
N GLY A 225 -3.69 -2.71 5.92
CA GLY A 225 -5.08 -2.97 6.22
C GLY A 225 -6.02 -2.45 5.18
N ILE A 226 -6.68 -3.39 4.53
CA ILE A 226 -7.79 -3.16 3.63
C ILE A 226 -8.96 -2.42 4.30
N ALA A 227 -9.10 -2.47 5.63
CA ALA A 227 -10.16 -1.75 6.37
C ALA A 227 -10.18 -0.22 6.15
N THR A 228 -9.14 0.31 5.49
CA THR A 228 -9.00 1.70 5.07
C THR A 228 -9.08 1.88 3.56
N THR A 229 -9.87 1.07 2.86
CA THR A 229 -9.74 0.77 1.42
C THR A 229 -9.71 1.94 0.43
N ILE A 230 -10.02 3.17 0.84
CA ILE A 230 -9.84 4.39 0.03
C ILE A 230 -8.89 5.42 0.66
N SER A 231 -8.47 5.25 1.92
CA SER A 231 -7.37 6.04 2.50
C SER A 231 -6.00 5.38 2.33
N ASN A 232 -5.87 4.46 1.37
CA ASN A 232 -4.56 4.12 0.87
C ASN A 232 -4.01 5.36 0.16
N GLN A 233 -2.72 5.62 0.33
CA GLN A 233 -2.10 6.91 0.03
C GLN A 233 -2.09 7.27 -1.47
N PHE A 234 -2.57 6.36 -2.31
CA PHE A 234 -2.72 6.52 -3.74
C PHE A 234 -4.14 6.13 -4.15
N ASP A 235 -4.73 6.89 -5.07
CA ASP A 235 -5.80 6.43 -5.94
C ASP A 235 -5.23 5.38 -6.90
N VAL A 236 -5.45 4.10 -6.57
CA VAL A 236 -4.91 2.96 -7.32
C VAL A 236 -5.81 2.64 -8.51
N ARG A 237 -5.27 2.86 -9.71
CA ARG A 237 -5.96 2.64 -10.98
C ARG A 237 -5.35 1.47 -11.73
N GLU A 238 -6.09 0.37 -11.80
CA GLU A 238 -5.63 -0.85 -12.45
C GLU A 238 -5.92 -0.83 -13.95
N LEU A 239 -4.86 -0.88 -14.75
CA LEU A 239 -4.91 -1.00 -16.19
C LEU A 239 -5.00 -2.46 -16.59
N GLY A 240 -6.22 -2.89 -16.91
CA GLY A 240 -6.52 -4.18 -17.51
C GLY A 240 -6.42 -4.20 -19.04
N PRO A 241 -6.78 -5.33 -19.67
CA PRO A 241 -6.91 -5.42 -21.13
C PRO A 241 -7.99 -4.46 -21.65
N LEU A 242 -7.78 -3.96 -22.86
CA LEU A 242 -8.77 -3.18 -23.58
C LEU A 242 -9.95 -4.05 -24.01
N PRO A 243 -11.20 -3.56 -23.90
CA PRO A 243 -12.35 -4.22 -24.51
C PRO A 243 -12.20 -4.34 -26.04
N ASP A 244 -12.72 -5.41 -26.62
CA ASP A 244 -12.59 -5.70 -28.05
C ASP A 244 -13.10 -4.56 -28.94
N ASP A 245 -14.15 -3.84 -28.55
CA ASP A 245 -14.68 -2.70 -29.31
C ASP A 245 -13.68 -1.51 -29.33
N GLN A 246 -12.91 -1.33 -28.26
CA GLN A 246 -11.86 -0.30 -28.19
C GLN A 246 -10.63 -0.72 -28.99
N VAL A 247 -10.25 -2.00 -28.96
CA VAL A 247 -9.17 -2.55 -29.81
C VAL A 247 -9.53 -2.40 -31.28
N TRP A 248 -10.78 -2.72 -31.64
CA TRP A 248 -11.31 -2.59 -33.00
C TRP A 248 -11.21 -1.16 -33.51
N LYS A 249 -11.66 -0.18 -32.72
CA LYS A 249 -11.58 1.25 -33.07
C LYS A 249 -10.13 1.71 -33.18
N ALA A 250 -9.27 1.29 -32.26
CA ALA A 250 -7.84 1.63 -32.29
C ALA A 250 -7.10 1.10 -33.52
N LEU A 251 -7.58 0.01 -34.12
CA LEU A 251 -7.09 -0.51 -35.40
C LEU A 251 -7.70 0.22 -36.59
N THR A 252 -9.03 0.29 -36.63
CA THR A 252 -9.75 0.64 -37.86
C THR A 252 -9.76 2.13 -38.15
N LEU A 253 -9.82 3.00 -37.13
CA LEU A 253 -9.84 4.45 -37.35
C LEU A 253 -8.53 4.96 -38.01
N PRO A 254 -7.33 4.58 -37.52
CA PRO A 254 -6.09 4.97 -38.21
C PRO A 254 -5.97 4.42 -39.64
N LEU A 255 -6.48 3.21 -39.90
CA LEU A 255 -6.51 2.63 -41.25
C LEU A 255 -7.43 3.42 -42.19
N GLN A 256 -8.62 3.79 -41.71
CA GLN A 256 -9.58 4.60 -42.46
C GLN A 256 -9.02 5.99 -42.78
N ASP A 257 -8.39 6.65 -41.81
CA ASP A 257 -7.75 7.96 -41.99
C ASP A 257 -6.66 7.94 -43.07
N HIS A 258 -6.00 6.79 -43.24
CA HIS A 258 -4.97 6.56 -44.25
C HIS A 258 -5.49 5.93 -45.55
N GLY A 259 -6.79 5.67 -45.65
CA GLY A 259 -7.41 5.05 -46.84
C GLY A 259 -6.95 3.61 -47.09
N ILE A 260 -6.54 2.87 -46.05
CA ILE A 260 -6.10 1.48 -46.16
C ILE A 260 -7.32 0.56 -46.07
N ALA A 261 -7.59 -0.20 -47.14
CA ALA A 261 -8.68 -1.17 -47.17
C ALA A 261 -8.40 -2.36 -46.22
N TYR A 262 -9.46 -2.94 -45.65
CA TYR A 262 -9.35 -4.12 -44.80
C TYR A 262 -10.61 -4.98 -44.86
N GLU A 263 -10.45 -6.28 -44.64
CA GLU A 263 -11.52 -7.25 -44.42
C GLU A 263 -11.92 -7.26 -42.93
N HIS A 264 -13.22 -7.37 -42.62
CA HIS A 264 -13.68 -7.39 -41.22
C HIS A 264 -13.14 -8.63 -40.49
N ASP A 265 -13.26 -9.82 -41.08
CA ASP A 265 -12.73 -11.06 -40.53
C ASP A 265 -11.21 -11.00 -40.26
N ALA A 266 -10.46 -10.20 -41.02
CA ALA A 266 -9.03 -9.99 -40.79
C ALA A 266 -8.78 -9.16 -39.53
N ILE A 267 -9.56 -8.09 -39.33
CA ILE A 267 -9.49 -7.30 -38.10
C ILE A 267 -9.99 -8.11 -36.89
N ASP A 268 -11.03 -8.95 -37.04
CA ASP A 268 -11.54 -9.83 -35.95
C ASP A 268 -10.44 -10.76 -35.45
N ARG A 269 -9.64 -11.29 -36.37
CA ARG A 269 -8.46 -12.12 -36.03
C ARG A 269 -7.38 -11.31 -35.33
N LEU A 270 -7.10 -10.07 -35.74
CA LEU A 270 -6.14 -9.21 -35.05
C LEU A 270 -6.62 -8.84 -33.65
N VAL A 271 -7.91 -8.52 -33.47
CA VAL A 271 -8.51 -8.21 -32.16
C VAL A 271 -8.43 -9.43 -31.25
N ALA A 272 -8.85 -10.60 -31.72
CA ALA A 272 -8.78 -11.84 -30.96
C ALA A 272 -7.33 -12.19 -30.57
N SER A 273 -6.38 -12.05 -31.50
CA SER A 273 -4.96 -12.35 -31.22
C SER A 273 -4.29 -11.32 -30.33
N ALA A 274 -4.69 -10.04 -30.40
CA ALA A 274 -4.24 -9.01 -29.48
C ALA A 274 -4.81 -9.21 -28.07
N ASN A 275 -6.04 -9.75 -27.99
CA ASN A 275 -6.72 -10.07 -26.74
C ASN A 275 -6.67 -8.90 -25.74
N GLY A 276 -6.95 -7.68 -26.22
CA GLY A 276 -6.94 -6.47 -25.40
C GLY A 276 -5.57 -5.96 -24.93
N ASP A 277 -4.44 -6.59 -25.31
CA ASP A 277 -3.10 -6.10 -24.96
C ASP A 277 -2.65 -5.00 -25.96
N PRO A 278 -2.45 -3.74 -25.52
CA PRO A 278 -2.05 -2.64 -26.41
C PRO A 278 -0.67 -2.83 -27.06
N SER A 279 0.28 -3.44 -26.34
CA SER A 279 1.63 -3.68 -26.86
C SER A 279 1.60 -4.75 -27.93
N ARG A 280 0.86 -5.84 -27.69
CA ARG A 280 0.68 -6.90 -28.68
C ARG A 280 -0.11 -6.40 -29.89
N LEU A 281 -1.16 -5.61 -29.65
CA LEU A 281 -1.92 -4.92 -30.70
C LEU A 281 -0.98 -4.13 -31.61
N ARG A 282 -0.07 -3.34 -31.05
CA ARG A 282 0.89 -2.54 -31.83
C ARG A 282 1.78 -3.41 -32.70
N SER A 283 2.37 -4.49 -32.16
CA SER A 283 3.21 -5.41 -32.95
C SER A 283 2.41 -6.07 -34.09
N LEU A 284 1.20 -6.53 -33.79
CA LEU A 284 0.30 -7.14 -34.78
C LEU A 284 -0.12 -6.13 -35.85
N SER A 285 -0.43 -4.89 -35.47
CA SER A 285 -0.81 -3.82 -36.40
C SER A 285 0.33 -3.47 -37.36
N GLN A 286 1.56 -3.42 -36.84
CA GLN A 286 2.76 -3.15 -37.63
C GLN A 286 3.02 -4.29 -38.63
N ALA A 287 2.92 -5.53 -38.18
CA ALA A 287 3.05 -6.70 -39.05
C ALA A 287 1.94 -6.72 -40.11
N ALA A 288 0.68 -6.45 -39.75
CA ALA A 288 -0.43 -6.42 -40.70
C ALA A 288 -0.20 -5.41 -41.84
N ILE A 289 0.36 -4.23 -41.55
CA ILE A 289 0.74 -3.25 -42.58
C ILE A 289 1.91 -3.74 -43.43
N ALA A 290 2.88 -4.43 -42.84
CA ALA A 290 4.02 -4.97 -43.58
C ALA A 290 3.63 -6.10 -44.54
N TYR A 291 2.63 -6.92 -44.16
CA TYR A 291 2.14 -8.05 -44.94
C TYR A 291 0.92 -7.73 -45.81
N GLN A 292 0.40 -6.49 -45.77
CA GLN A 292 -0.82 -6.12 -46.49
C GLN A 292 -0.71 -6.41 -47.99
N ASP A 293 -1.82 -6.81 -48.59
CA ASP A 293 -1.92 -6.96 -50.03
C ASP A 293 -1.91 -5.58 -50.72
N GLN A 294 -1.17 -5.47 -51.82
CA GLN A 294 -1.01 -4.19 -52.52
C GLN A 294 -2.30 -3.66 -53.15
N GLN A 295 -3.27 -4.54 -53.44
CA GLN A 295 -4.55 -4.18 -54.06
C GLN A 295 -5.73 -4.25 -53.09
N ALA A 296 -5.78 -5.29 -52.25
CA ALA A 296 -6.89 -5.58 -51.34
C ALA A 296 -6.68 -5.04 -49.91
N GLY A 297 -5.46 -4.57 -49.58
CA GLY A 297 -5.13 -4.08 -48.24
C GLY A 297 -4.99 -5.21 -47.22
N ILE A 298 -5.55 -5.04 -46.02
CA ILE A 298 -5.43 -6.02 -44.93
C ILE A 298 -6.48 -7.14 -45.11
N THR A 299 -6.03 -8.31 -45.56
CA THR A 299 -6.82 -9.52 -45.79
C THR A 299 -6.59 -10.58 -44.71
N VAL A 300 -7.46 -11.59 -44.61
CA VAL A 300 -7.32 -12.71 -43.67
C VAL A 300 -5.97 -13.43 -43.85
N SER A 301 -5.53 -13.64 -45.09
CA SER A 301 -4.26 -14.31 -45.38
C SER A 301 -3.05 -13.47 -44.95
N SER A 302 -3.08 -12.15 -45.18
CA SER A 302 -2.02 -11.25 -44.73
C SER A 302 -1.93 -11.20 -43.20
N VAL A 303 -3.07 -11.19 -42.50
CA VAL A 303 -3.13 -11.23 -41.03
C VAL A 303 -2.63 -12.56 -40.47
N GLN A 304 -2.95 -13.70 -41.10
CA GLN A 304 -2.42 -15.00 -40.69
C GLN A 304 -0.89 -15.03 -40.77
N ALA A 305 -0.31 -14.52 -41.87
CA ALA A 305 1.14 -14.39 -42.01
C ALA A 305 1.74 -13.46 -40.96
N ALA A 306 1.08 -12.32 -40.69
CA ALA A 306 1.51 -11.36 -39.68
C ALA A 306 1.50 -11.95 -38.26
N ILE A 307 0.43 -12.64 -37.85
CA ILE A 307 0.34 -13.32 -36.54
C ILE A 307 1.42 -14.38 -36.41
N ALA A 308 1.61 -15.21 -37.45
CA ALA A 308 2.64 -16.25 -37.45
C ALA A 308 4.05 -15.65 -37.30
N HIS A 309 4.34 -14.55 -38.00
CA HIS A 309 5.61 -13.84 -37.87
C HIS A 309 5.83 -13.28 -36.47
N VAL A 310 4.85 -12.56 -35.91
CA VAL A 310 4.94 -11.98 -34.55
C VAL A 310 5.12 -13.08 -33.49
N ASN A 311 4.42 -14.21 -33.63
CA ASN A 311 4.57 -15.35 -32.72
C ASN A 311 5.94 -16.02 -32.85
N ALA A 312 6.47 -16.16 -34.08
CA ALA A 312 7.80 -16.72 -34.32
C ALA A 312 8.90 -15.83 -33.73
N ASP A 313 8.79 -14.51 -33.89
CA ASP A 313 9.72 -13.54 -33.30
C ASP A 313 9.68 -13.57 -31.77
N ALA A 314 8.51 -13.84 -31.17
CA ALA A 314 8.34 -13.95 -29.73
C ALA A 314 8.79 -15.30 -29.13
N ALA A 315 9.06 -16.32 -29.95
CA ALA A 315 9.32 -17.68 -29.47
C ALA A 315 10.55 -17.79 -28.55
N GLU A 316 11.63 -17.06 -28.85
CA GLU A 316 12.80 -17.00 -27.97
C GLU A 316 12.44 -16.37 -26.60
N THR A 317 11.60 -15.34 -26.61
CA THR A 317 11.12 -14.71 -25.37
C THR A 317 10.24 -15.66 -24.55
N TYR A 318 9.40 -16.47 -25.20
CA TYR A 318 8.61 -17.52 -24.52
C TYR A 318 9.52 -18.56 -23.86
N GLN A 319 10.57 -18.99 -24.56
CA GLN A 319 11.55 -19.93 -24.04
C GLN A 319 12.33 -19.34 -22.85
N ASP A 320 12.74 -18.07 -22.93
CA ASP A 320 13.41 -17.38 -21.84
C ASP A 320 12.50 -17.28 -20.61
N HIS A 321 11.24 -16.88 -20.80
CA HIS A 321 10.22 -16.84 -19.76
C HIS A 321 10.06 -18.20 -19.07
N TRP A 322 10.05 -19.30 -19.83
CA TRP A 322 9.96 -20.65 -19.31
C TRP A 322 11.23 -21.08 -18.55
N ASN A 323 12.41 -20.69 -19.02
CA ASN A 323 13.71 -21.08 -18.46
C ASN A 323 14.21 -20.17 -17.33
N GLN A 324 13.60 -19.00 -17.15
CA GLN A 324 13.91 -18.11 -16.05
C GLN A 324 13.87 -18.86 -14.71
N LYS A 325 14.93 -18.70 -13.92
CA LYS A 325 15.07 -19.33 -12.60
C LYS A 325 13.90 -19.03 -11.65
N SER A 326 13.24 -17.89 -11.83
CA SER A 326 12.05 -17.48 -11.08
C SER A 326 10.77 -18.21 -11.48
N THR A 327 10.77 -18.93 -12.60
CA THR A 327 9.62 -19.73 -13.06
C THR A 327 9.64 -21.10 -12.38
N THR A 328 8.89 -21.22 -11.28
CA THR A 328 8.87 -22.41 -10.42
C THR A 328 8.16 -23.59 -11.09
N HIS A 329 8.34 -24.81 -10.54
CA HIS A 329 7.62 -26.00 -11.00
C HIS A 329 6.09 -25.82 -10.92
N ALA A 330 5.57 -25.32 -9.80
CA ALA A 330 4.14 -25.04 -9.67
C ALA A 330 3.60 -24.03 -10.70
N GLN A 331 4.42 -23.04 -11.11
CA GLN A 331 4.05 -22.14 -12.19
C GLN A 331 4.01 -22.85 -13.54
N LYS A 332 4.98 -23.72 -13.84
CA LYS A 332 5.00 -24.52 -15.07
C LYS A 332 3.81 -25.48 -15.11
N ASP A 333 3.53 -26.18 -14.02
CA ASP A 333 2.39 -27.09 -13.91
C ASP A 333 1.06 -26.36 -14.16
N LEU A 334 0.92 -25.15 -13.60
CA LEU A 334 -0.27 -24.33 -13.82
C LEU A 334 -0.37 -23.81 -15.26
N LEU A 335 0.74 -23.38 -15.88
CA LEU A 335 0.74 -22.97 -17.29
C LEU A 335 0.36 -24.13 -18.21
N VAL A 336 0.89 -25.33 -17.96
CA VAL A 336 0.56 -26.55 -18.71
C VAL A 336 -0.93 -26.89 -18.57
N LEU A 337 -1.47 -26.82 -17.35
CA LEU A 337 -2.90 -27.03 -17.10
C LEU A 337 -3.78 -26.03 -17.86
N VAL A 338 -3.44 -24.74 -17.82
CA VAL A 338 -4.24 -23.72 -18.51
C VAL A 338 -4.09 -23.84 -20.03
N ALA A 339 -2.88 -24.16 -20.52
CA ALA A 339 -2.64 -24.36 -21.95
C ALA A 339 -3.40 -25.56 -22.51
N SER A 340 -3.57 -26.62 -21.71
CA SER A 340 -4.30 -27.83 -22.12
C SER A 340 -5.78 -27.56 -22.38
N GLN A 341 -6.34 -26.47 -21.86
CA GLN A 341 -7.73 -26.08 -22.09
C GLN A 341 -7.92 -25.30 -23.41
N GLY A 342 -6.83 -25.00 -24.15
CA GLY A 342 -6.91 -24.23 -25.39
C GLY A 342 -7.46 -22.80 -25.14
N PRO A 343 -8.46 -22.33 -25.90
CA PRO A 343 -9.11 -21.04 -25.62
C PRO A 343 -10.09 -21.10 -24.45
N ASN A 344 -10.39 -22.28 -23.92
CA ASN A 344 -11.24 -22.41 -22.74
C ASN A 344 -10.50 -21.90 -21.50
N SER A 345 -11.27 -21.47 -20.50
CA SER A 345 -10.72 -20.94 -19.26
C SER A 345 -10.74 -21.96 -18.13
N VAL A 346 -9.79 -21.85 -17.19
CA VAL A 346 -9.73 -22.70 -15.99
C VAL A 346 -10.40 -22.00 -14.83
N TYR A 347 -11.40 -22.63 -14.21
CA TYR A 347 -11.99 -22.16 -12.96
C TYR A 347 -11.11 -22.56 -11.76
N MET A 348 -10.31 -21.62 -11.26
CA MET A 348 -9.31 -21.88 -10.23
C MET A 348 -9.85 -22.42 -8.90
N PRO A 349 -11.04 -22.00 -8.41
CA PRO A 349 -11.58 -22.56 -7.19
C PRO A 349 -11.71 -24.09 -7.23
N ALA A 350 -12.08 -24.69 -8.37
CA ALA A 350 -12.13 -26.14 -8.51
C ALA A 350 -10.73 -26.79 -8.37
N VAL A 351 -9.71 -26.16 -8.96
CA VAL A 351 -8.31 -26.60 -8.89
C VAL A 351 -7.79 -26.51 -7.46
N THR A 352 -8.01 -25.38 -6.78
CA THR A 352 -7.56 -25.17 -5.40
C THR A 352 -8.34 -26.00 -4.39
N GLN A 353 -9.62 -26.29 -4.64
CA GLN A 353 -10.45 -27.15 -3.77
C GLN A 353 -10.04 -28.62 -3.86
N ALA A 354 -9.64 -29.08 -5.04
CA ALA A 354 -9.08 -30.41 -5.21
C ALA A 354 -7.69 -30.55 -4.56
N ALA A 355 -6.98 -29.43 -4.36
CA ALA A 355 -5.69 -29.41 -3.71
C ALA A 355 -5.83 -29.46 -2.18
N GLY A 356 -5.19 -30.45 -1.55
CA GLY A 356 -5.16 -30.59 -0.09
C GLY A 356 -4.38 -29.47 0.63
N PRO A 357 -4.23 -29.59 1.97
CA PRO A 357 -3.52 -28.60 2.80
C PRO A 357 -2.11 -28.32 2.29
N GLY A 358 -1.69 -27.05 2.30
CA GLY A 358 -0.37 -26.61 1.80
C GLY A 358 -0.31 -26.47 0.28
N LYS A 359 -0.91 -27.40 -0.46
CA LYS A 359 -0.82 -27.46 -1.93
C LYS A 359 -1.65 -26.37 -2.62
N TRP A 360 -2.81 -26.03 -2.07
CA TRP A 360 -3.62 -24.95 -2.63
C TRP A 360 -2.94 -23.58 -2.51
N GLN A 361 -2.18 -23.31 -1.43
CA GLN A 361 -1.43 -22.07 -1.28
C GLN A 361 -0.33 -21.94 -2.33
N GLU A 362 0.34 -23.05 -2.66
CA GLU A 362 1.36 -23.10 -3.72
C GLU A 362 0.74 -22.80 -5.10
N ILE A 363 -0.42 -23.39 -5.40
CA ILE A 363 -1.16 -23.13 -6.65
C ILE A 363 -1.64 -21.67 -6.71
N ASP A 364 -2.19 -21.12 -5.62
CA ASP A 364 -2.61 -19.72 -5.55
C ASP A 364 -1.43 -18.76 -5.72
N GLN A 365 -0.28 -19.07 -5.11
CA GLN A 365 0.95 -18.29 -5.27
C GLN A 365 1.49 -18.37 -6.70
N ALA A 366 1.47 -19.55 -7.32
CA ALA A 366 1.86 -19.72 -8.72
C ALA A 366 0.95 -18.91 -9.65
N ARG A 367 -0.38 -19.01 -9.47
CA ARG A 367 -1.38 -18.20 -10.18
C ARG A 367 -1.07 -16.72 -10.06
N GLN A 368 -0.93 -16.23 -8.83
CA GLN A 368 -0.64 -14.83 -8.53
C GLN A 368 0.62 -14.35 -9.28
N GLN A 369 1.72 -15.10 -9.20
CA GLN A 369 2.99 -14.70 -9.80
C GLN A 369 2.92 -14.69 -11.33
N LEU A 370 2.18 -15.62 -11.93
CA LEU A 370 1.96 -15.65 -13.38
C LEU A 370 1.06 -14.51 -13.86
N VAL A 371 0.00 -14.17 -13.11
CA VAL A 371 -0.86 -13.01 -13.38
C VAL A 371 -0.04 -11.72 -13.33
N ALA A 372 0.78 -11.56 -12.28
CA ALA A 372 1.63 -10.38 -12.13
C ALA A 372 2.66 -10.22 -13.27
N ARG A 373 3.09 -11.34 -13.88
CA ARG A 373 4.01 -11.37 -15.04
C ARG A 373 3.29 -11.23 -16.38
N GLY A 374 1.95 -11.18 -16.39
CA GLY A 374 1.14 -11.16 -17.62
C GLY A 374 1.07 -12.49 -18.37
N MET A 375 1.58 -13.59 -17.79
CA MET A 375 1.55 -14.93 -18.41
C MET A 375 0.20 -15.62 -18.22
N LEU A 376 -0.52 -15.26 -17.17
CA LEU A 376 -1.92 -15.60 -16.98
C LEU A 376 -2.75 -14.32 -16.91
N ARG A 377 -4.01 -14.44 -17.29
CA ARG A 377 -5.02 -13.40 -17.09
C ARG A 377 -6.14 -13.97 -16.25
N GLU A 378 -6.51 -13.24 -15.21
CA GLU A 378 -7.63 -13.57 -14.33
C GLU A 378 -8.87 -12.75 -14.72
N HIS A 379 -10.01 -13.43 -14.77
CA HIS A 379 -11.33 -12.88 -15.05
C HIS A 379 -12.18 -12.89 -13.76
N GLY A 380 -13.39 -12.33 -13.83
CA GLY A 380 -14.34 -12.38 -12.70
C GLY A 380 -14.54 -13.82 -12.20
N GLY A 381 -14.68 -13.99 -10.88
CA GLY A 381 -14.97 -15.30 -10.27
C GLY A 381 -13.78 -16.28 -10.18
N GLY A 382 -12.53 -15.85 -10.42
CA GLY A 382 -11.36 -16.74 -10.27
C GLY A 382 -11.09 -17.64 -11.48
N VAL A 383 -11.58 -17.24 -12.65
CA VAL A 383 -11.33 -17.92 -13.92
C VAL A 383 -10.01 -17.40 -14.53
N VAL A 384 -9.16 -18.28 -15.06
CA VAL A 384 -7.87 -17.89 -15.67
C VAL A 384 -7.66 -18.42 -17.09
N THR A 385 -6.89 -17.67 -17.87
CA THR A 385 -6.51 -17.99 -19.27
C THR A 385 -5.03 -17.62 -19.49
N ILE A 386 -4.40 -18.19 -20.52
CA ILE A 386 -3.16 -17.64 -21.08
C ILE A 386 -3.56 -16.61 -22.14
N PRO A 387 -3.25 -15.31 -21.94
CA PRO A 387 -3.76 -14.27 -22.81
C PRO A 387 -3.09 -14.25 -24.20
N ASP A 388 -1.83 -14.67 -24.27
CA ASP A 388 -1.07 -14.74 -25.51
C ASP A 388 -1.26 -16.12 -26.16
N GLU A 389 -2.00 -16.16 -27.25
CA GLU A 389 -2.23 -17.37 -28.05
C GLU A 389 -0.92 -18.03 -28.50
N GLY A 390 0.07 -17.24 -28.96
CA GLY A 390 1.35 -17.77 -29.39
C GLY A 390 2.12 -18.43 -28.24
N PHE A 391 2.06 -17.84 -27.04
CA PHE A 391 2.67 -18.46 -25.86
C PHE A 391 1.94 -19.75 -25.43
N ARG A 392 0.61 -19.75 -25.46
CA ARG A 392 -0.20 -20.93 -25.14
C ARG A 392 0.15 -22.10 -26.06
N ASP A 393 0.17 -21.84 -27.36
CA ASP A 393 0.43 -22.86 -28.37
C ASP A 393 1.88 -23.34 -28.26
N TRP A 394 2.83 -22.44 -28.02
CA TRP A 394 4.21 -22.79 -27.73
C TRP A 394 4.34 -23.71 -26.50
N VAL A 395 3.60 -23.46 -25.42
CA VAL A 395 3.60 -24.35 -24.23
C VAL A 395 3.08 -25.74 -24.61
N ASN A 396 1.98 -25.82 -25.36
CA ASN A 396 1.39 -27.09 -25.79
C ASN A 396 2.36 -27.89 -26.65
N ASP A 397 3.00 -27.25 -27.62
CA ASP A 397 4.00 -27.87 -28.50
C ASP A 397 5.25 -28.31 -27.71
N TYR A 398 5.73 -27.47 -26.78
CA TYR A 398 6.92 -27.75 -25.98
C TYR A 398 6.76 -28.97 -25.09
N VAL A 399 5.57 -29.19 -24.50
CA VAL A 399 5.28 -30.36 -23.66
C VAL A 399 4.67 -31.53 -24.43
N GLY A 400 4.39 -31.35 -25.73
CA GLY A 400 3.82 -32.38 -26.60
C GLY A 400 2.37 -32.74 -26.25
N GLN A 401 1.55 -31.77 -25.83
CA GLN A 401 0.14 -32.00 -25.49
C GLN A 401 -0.80 -31.37 -26.52
N THR A 402 -1.94 -32.01 -26.75
CA THR A 402 -3.00 -31.48 -27.61
C THR A 402 -4.05 -30.78 -26.74
N PRO A 403 -4.35 -29.49 -26.98
CA PRO A 403 -5.38 -28.78 -26.22
C PRO A 403 -6.78 -29.36 -26.46
N ASP A 404 -7.64 -29.25 -25.44
CA ASP A 404 -9.03 -29.66 -25.50
C ASP A 404 -9.76 -28.92 -26.65
N PRO A 405 -10.64 -29.61 -27.40
CA PRO A 405 -11.38 -28.98 -28.48
C PRO A 405 -12.24 -27.83 -27.93
N VAL A 406 -12.36 -26.76 -28.73
CA VAL A 406 -13.32 -25.70 -28.43
C VAL A 406 -14.72 -26.33 -28.44
N PRO A 407 -15.49 -26.29 -27.34
CA PRO A 407 -16.84 -26.80 -27.37
C PRO A 407 -17.63 -26.04 -28.45
N GLU A 408 -18.34 -26.77 -29.32
CA GLU A 408 -19.37 -26.18 -30.16
C GLU A 408 -20.31 -25.39 -29.22
N LEU A 409 -20.57 -24.12 -29.55
CA LEU A 409 -21.44 -23.21 -28.80
C LEU A 409 -22.80 -23.86 -28.55
N THR A 410 -22.88 -24.63 -27.49
CA THR A 410 -24.09 -25.07 -26.81
C THR A 410 -24.13 -24.21 -25.57
N ASP A 411 -25.30 -23.65 -25.27
CA ASP A 411 -25.56 -22.79 -24.11
C ASP A 411 -25.17 -23.51 -22.80
N GLY A 412 -23.88 -23.53 -22.49
CA GLY A 412 -23.35 -23.84 -21.18
C GLY A 412 -23.87 -22.80 -20.19
N PRO A 413 -23.85 -23.08 -18.88
CA PRO A 413 -24.42 -22.18 -17.90
C PRO A 413 -23.78 -20.83 -18.15
N ALA A 414 -24.60 -19.86 -18.57
CA ALA A 414 -24.15 -18.51 -18.82
C ALA A 414 -23.28 -18.14 -17.62
N VAL A 415 -22.00 -17.89 -17.85
CA VAL A 415 -21.21 -17.13 -16.88
C VAL A 415 -22.05 -15.89 -16.73
N SER A 416 -22.73 -15.80 -15.59
CA SER A 416 -23.80 -14.83 -15.38
C SER A 416 -23.24 -13.49 -15.82
N ARG A 417 -23.82 -12.93 -16.90
CA ARG A 417 -23.82 -11.48 -17.13
C ARG A 417 -24.67 -10.88 -16.00
N GLY A 418 -24.24 -11.10 -14.77
CA GLY A 418 -24.66 -10.40 -13.57
C GLY A 418 -23.74 -9.21 -13.36
N ASP A 419 -23.23 -8.63 -14.44
CA ASP A 419 -22.77 -7.25 -14.41
C ASP A 419 -24.05 -6.42 -14.48
N VAL A 420 -24.66 -6.17 -13.32
CA VAL A 420 -25.51 -5.00 -13.18
C VAL A 420 -24.63 -3.85 -13.64
N ALA A 421 -24.99 -3.22 -14.75
CA ALA A 421 -24.30 -2.03 -15.24
C ALA A 421 -24.46 -0.96 -14.16
N LEU A 422 -23.47 -0.88 -13.26
CA LEU A 422 -23.39 0.18 -12.28
C LEU A 422 -23.26 1.48 -13.07
N ALA A 423 -24.15 2.43 -12.82
CA ALA A 423 -24.21 3.66 -13.59
C ALA A 423 -22.85 4.39 -13.50
N PRO A 424 -22.31 4.90 -14.63
CA PRO A 424 -21.05 5.64 -14.63
C PRO A 424 -21.21 6.93 -13.84
N VAL A 425 -20.25 7.23 -12.96
CA VAL A 425 -20.17 8.48 -12.21
C VAL A 425 -18.96 9.28 -12.67
N HIS A 426 -19.12 10.60 -12.78
CA HIS A 426 -18.03 11.51 -13.10
C HIS A 426 -16.98 11.51 -11.97
N PRO A 427 -15.68 11.35 -12.26
CA PRO A 427 -14.60 11.24 -11.25
C PRO A 427 -14.17 12.59 -10.66
N THR A 428 -14.88 13.66 -11.00
CA THR A 428 -14.83 14.90 -10.25
C THR A 428 -15.75 14.70 -9.06
N SER A 429 -15.31 13.92 -8.08
CA SER A 429 -15.96 13.87 -6.78
C SER A 429 -16.25 15.31 -6.35
N ASP A 430 -17.42 15.59 -5.81
CA ASP A 430 -17.67 16.91 -5.23
C ASP A 430 -17.17 16.83 -3.78
N ARG A 431 -15.83 16.87 -3.58
CA ARG A 431 -15.24 16.88 -2.23
C ARG A 431 -15.82 18.03 -1.43
N GLU A 432 -16.20 19.13 -2.08
CA GLU A 432 -16.89 20.23 -1.41
C GLU A 432 -18.21 19.76 -0.82
N LEU A 433 -19.06 19.06 -1.56
CA LEU A 433 -20.30 18.50 -1.01
C LEU A 433 -20.04 17.54 0.16
N VAL A 434 -19.11 16.59 0.00
CA VAL A 434 -18.78 15.62 1.07
C VAL A 434 -18.24 16.33 2.31
N ASN A 435 -17.35 17.32 2.12
CA ASN A 435 -16.77 18.12 3.20
C ASN A 435 -17.79 19.07 3.82
N GLN A 436 -18.75 19.59 3.05
CA GLN A 436 -19.87 20.40 3.56
C GLN A 436 -20.80 19.55 4.43
N VAL A 437 -21.10 18.32 4.01
CA VAL A 437 -22.01 17.43 4.74
C VAL A 437 -21.32 16.87 5.98
N PHE A 438 -20.14 16.27 5.85
CA PHE A 438 -19.49 15.51 6.93
C PHE A 438 -18.37 16.27 7.64
N GLY A 439 -17.90 17.40 7.09
CA GLY A 439 -16.73 18.12 7.60
C GLY A 439 -15.41 17.55 7.06
N ILE A 440 -14.29 18.18 7.41
CA ILE A 440 -12.92 17.69 7.13
C ILE A 440 -12.27 17.15 8.41
N SER A 441 -11.11 16.50 8.30
CA SER A 441 -10.33 16.07 9.48
C SER A 441 -10.08 17.28 10.40
N GLY A 442 -10.43 17.14 11.68
CA GLY A 442 -10.37 18.24 12.66
C GLY A 442 -11.61 19.14 12.74
N GLN A 443 -12.44 19.18 11.69
CA GLN A 443 -13.69 19.96 11.67
C GLN A 443 -14.88 19.11 11.24
N LEU A 444 -15.14 18.03 11.98
CA LEU A 444 -16.28 17.15 11.71
C LEU A 444 -17.60 17.83 12.09
N VAL A 445 -18.63 17.64 11.25
CA VAL A 445 -19.98 18.17 11.50
C VAL A 445 -20.66 17.48 12.70
N HIS A 446 -20.29 16.23 12.96
CA HIS A 446 -20.68 15.48 14.15
C HIS A 446 -19.49 14.65 14.67
N GLU A 447 -18.99 15.02 15.85
CA GLU A 447 -17.91 14.32 16.53
C GLU A 447 -18.46 13.19 17.41
N VAL A 448 -17.90 11.99 17.31
CA VAL A 448 -18.27 10.86 18.17
C VAL A 448 -17.34 10.85 19.40
N LYS A 449 -17.91 11.06 20.60
CA LYS A 449 -17.16 10.94 21.85
C LYS A 449 -16.80 9.49 22.13
N ARG A 450 -15.52 9.18 21.99
CA ARG A 450 -15.00 7.81 22.06
C ARG A 450 -14.65 7.40 23.49
N THR A 451 -14.97 6.17 23.86
CA THR A 451 -14.55 5.55 25.13
C THR A 451 -13.67 4.32 24.93
N ASP A 452 -12.78 4.07 25.88
CA ASP A 452 -12.01 2.81 25.95
C ASP A 452 -12.88 1.64 26.44
N ALA A 453 -12.31 0.44 26.51
CA ALA A 453 -13.01 -0.77 26.92
C ALA A 453 -13.54 -0.73 28.37
N GLN A 454 -13.11 0.25 29.18
CA GLN A 454 -13.60 0.49 30.54
C GLN A 454 -14.61 1.65 30.60
N GLY A 455 -15.05 2.19 29.45
CA GLY A 455 -16.01 3.29 29.37
C GLY A 455 -15.43 4.66 29.69
N ARG A 456 -14.09 4.82 29.73
CA ARG A 456 -13.45 6.10 30.02
C ARG A 456 -13.18 6.87 28.72
N PRO A 457 -13.27 8.21 28.69
CA PRO A 457 -13.01 8.99 27.48
C PRO A 457 -11.61 8.75 26.91
N ILE A 458 -11.49 8.71 25.57
CA ILE A 458 -10.21 8.56 24.86
C ILE A 458 -9.55 9.91 24.61
N SER A 459 -10.29 10.92 24.17
CA SER A 459 -9.74 12.20 23.73
C SER A 459 -9.12 13.00 24.86
N LEU A 460 -8.08 13.79 24.55
CA LEU A 460 -7.30 14.53 25.54
C LEU A 460 -8.12 15.63 26.23
N GLU A 461 -9.01 16.28 25.49
CA GLU A 461 -9.93 17.33 25.98
C GLU A 461 -10.88 16.85 27.08
N ASP A 462 -11.30 15.58 27.03
CA ASP A 462 -12.23 14.98 28.00
C ASP A 462 -11.49 14.25 29.14
N ARG A 463 -10.21 13.87 28.90
CA ARG A 463 -9.38 13.15 29.87
C ARG A 463 -7.92 13.55 29.72
N GLY A 464 -7.41 14.36 30.66
CA GLY A 464 -5.98 14.66 30.76
C GLY A 464 -5.11 13.40 30.91
N PRO A 465 -3.83 13.43 30.52
CA PRO A 465 -2.96 12.27 30.57
C PRO A 465 -2.60 11.95 32.03
N THR A 466 -2.49 10.66 32.38
CA THR A 466 -2.09 10.26 33.75
C THR A 466 -0.62 10.55 34.09
N GLY A 467 0.17 10.99 33.10
CA GLY A 467 1.58 11.36 33.22
C GLY A 467 1.99 12.32 32.11
N THR A 468 3.29 12.36 31.80
CA THR A 468 3.84 13.21 30.73
C THR A 468 3.79 12.56 29.35
N SER A 469 3.31 11.32 29.25
CA SER A 469 3.35 10.52 28.02
C SER A 469 2.03 9.82 27.77
N LEU A 470 1.45 10.00 26.57
CA LEU A 470 0.18 9.45 26.12
C LEU A 470 0.40 8.72 24.79
N LEU A 471 -0.17 7.53 24.64
CA LEU A 471 -0.14 6.75 23.42
C LEU A 471 -1.55 6.37 22.98
N PHE A 472 -1.98 6.85 21.81
CA PHE A 472 -3.16 6.36 21.11
C PHE A 472 -2.80 5.12 20.29
N THR A 473 -3.54 4.03 20.47
CA THR A 473 -3.39 2.81 19.67
C THR A 473 -4.70 2.35 19.07
N GLY A 474 -4.65 1.66 17.94
CA GLY A 474 -5.84 1.07 17.34
C GLY A 474 -5.55 0.44 15.99
N ALA A 475 -6.52 -0.29 15.46
CA ALA A 475 -6.43 -0.82 14.10
C ALA A 475 -6.36 0.31 13.06
N PRO A 476 -5.80 0.07 11.86
CA PRO A 476 -5.83 1.02 10.75
C PRO A 476 -7.23 1.58 10.49
N GLY A 477 -7.33 2.90 10.32
CA GLY A 477 -8.60 3.60 10.06
C GLY A 477 -9.50 3.81 11.28
N SER A 478 -9.05 3.44 12.48
CA SER A 478 -9.81 3.63 13.73
C SER A 478 -9.86 5.07 14.25
N GLY A 479 -8.97 5.95 13.75
CA GLY A 479 -8.91 7.36 14.11
C GLY A 479 -7.78 7.77 15.05
N THR A 480 -6.70 7.00 15.18
CA THR A 480 -5.54 7.36 16.03
C THR A 480 -4.91 8.70 15.64
N SER A 481 -4.68 8.93 14.34
CA SER A 481 -4.19 10.22 13.83
C SER A 481 -5.20 11.36 14.03
N HIS A 482 -6.51 11.08 14.00
CA HIS A 482 -7.55 12.07 14.29
C HIS A 482 -7.51 12.54 15.75
N GLU A 483 -7.21 11.64 16.70
CA GLU A 483 -6.99 12.04 18.10
C GLU A 483 -5.74 12.91 18.29
N LEU A 484 -4.70 12.73 17.45
CA LEU A 484 -3.58 13.69 17.39
C LEU A 484 -4.03 15.02 16.80
N THR A 485 -4.77 15.05 15.69
CA THR A 485 -5.31 16.29 15.12
C THR A 485 -6.11 17.08 16.16
N ARG A 486 -7.03 16.43 16.88
CA ARG A 486 -7.81 17.06 17.96
C ARG A 486 -6.93 17.59 19.09
N THR A 487 -5.88 16.84 19.44
CA THR A 487 -4.90 17.28 20.43
C THR A 487 -4.17 18.56 19.97
N LYS A 488 -3.83 18.66 18.69
CA LYS A 488 -3.21 19.85 18.10
C LYS A 488 -4.19 21.03 18.07
N GLU A 489 -5.43 20.81 17.68
CA GLU A 489 -6.45 21.87 17.66
C GLU A 489 -6.72 22.44 19.04
N MET A 490 -6.80 21.57 20.05
CA MET A 490 -6.88 21.98 21.44
C MET A 490 -5.64 22.80 21.85
N ALA A 491 -4.43 22.37 21.47
CA ALA A 491 -3.21 23.11 21.74
C ALA A 491 -3.20 24.49 21.07
N ASP A 492 -3.59 24.57 19.80
CA ASP A 492 -3.66 25.82 19.03
C ASP A 492 -4.71 26.77 19.63
N ALA A 493 -5.87 26.27 20.06
CA ALA A 493 -6.92 27.05 20.73
C ALA A 493 -6.47 27.61 22.08
N GLU A 494 -5.64 26.86 22.81
CA GLU A 494 -5.07 27.27 24.10
C GLU A 494 -3.74 28.06 23.95
N GLY A 495 -3.26 28.25 22.71
CA GLY A 495 -2.02 28.97 22.40
C GLY A 495 -0.73 28.21 22.78
N TRP A 496 -0.80 26.90 22.95
CA TRP A 496 0.33 26.03 23.25
C TRP A 496 1.16 25.74 22.00
N ILE A 497 2.45 25.43 22.18
CA ILE A 497 3.30 24.99 21.07
C ILE A 497 3.16 23.48 20.91
N ALA A 498 2.75 23.05 19.71
CA ALA A 498 2.68 21.65 19.31
C ALA A 498 3.73 21.35 18.24
N ILE A 499 4.77 20.59 18.62
CA ILE A 499 5.82 20.11 17.71
C ILE A 499 5.36 18.76 17.17
N GLN A 500 4.84 18.75 15.95
CA GLN A 500 4.34 17.54 15.29
C GLN A 500 5.39 16.95 14.34
N LEU A 501 5.53 15.63 14.38
CA LEU A 501 6.33 14.86 13.45
C LEU A 501 5.74 13.47 13.25
N ASP A 502 6.08 12.86 12.12
CA ASP A 502 5.82 11.44 11.90
C ASP A 502 7.08 10.61 12.21
N ALA A 503 6.95 9.34 12.56
CA ALA A 503 8.07 8.41 12.40
C ALA A 503 8.26 8.03 10.91
N SER A 504 9.50 7.72 10.53
CA SER A 504 9.87 7.37 9.15
C SER A 504 10.78 6.14 9.16
N ARG A 505 10.75 5.37 8.08
CA ARG A 505 11.73 4.29 7.85
C ARG A 505 13.04 4.80 7.24
N ARG A 506 13.01 5.96 6.57
CA ARG A 506 14.17 6.53 5.86
C ARG A 506 15.05 7.36 6.75
N GLU A 507 14.45 8.02 7.74
CA GLU A 507 15.12 9.00 8.57
C GLU A 507 14.82 8.77 10.06
N GLY A 508 15.88 8.76 10.87
CA GLY A 508 15.77 8.60 12.31
C GLY A 508 14.99 9.74 12.97
N LEU A 509 14.27 9.39 14.04
CA LEU A 509 13.34 10.27 14.73
C LEU A 509 14.00 11.55 15.26
N GLU A 510 15.25 11.47 15.74
CA GLU A 510 15.99 12.64 16.24
C GLU A 510 16.17 13.72 15.16
N ALA A 511 16.48 13.32 13.93
CA ALA A 511 16.66 14.24 12.82
C ALA A 511 15.33 14.92 12.45
N ARG A 512 14.24 14.15 12.41
CA ARG A 512 12.90 14.68 12.19
C ARG A 512 12.46 15.62 13.30
N PHE A 513 12.77 15.30 14.55
CA PHE A 513 12.46 16.15 15.68
C PHE A 513 13.18 17.50 15.61
N ILE A 514 14.48 17.49 15.29
CA ILE A 514 15.25 18.74 15.09
C ILE A 514 14.57 19.62 14.03
N ARG A 515 14.14 19.04 12.89
CA ARG A 515 13.41 19.80 11.85
C ARG A 515 12.05 20.29 12.30
N ALA A 516 11.27 19.46 12.99
CA ALA A 516 9.97 19.85 13.51
C ALA A 516 10.09 21.05 14.47
N VAL A 517 11.07 21.02 15.38
CA VAL A 517 11.39 22.16 16.26
C VAL A 517 11.85 23.38 15.45
N GLN A 518 12.63 23.19 14.38
CA GLN A 518 13.02 24.28 13.48
C GLN A 518 11.82 24.90 12.75
N GLY A 519 10.83 24.09 12.36
CA GLY A 519 9.57 24.55 11.77
C GLY A 519 8.77 25.45 12.71
N GLU A 520 8.75 25.11 14.01
CA GLU A 520 8.07 25.89 15.05
C GLU A 520 8.86 27.11 15.56
N MET A 521 10.01 27.44 14.95
CA MET A 521 10.86 28.54 15.40
C MET A 521 10.16 29.90 15.41
N ASP A 522 9.22 30.14 14.50
CA ASP A 522 8.51 31.41 14.45
C ASP A 522 7.47 31.54 15.56
N ALA A 523 6.82 30.45 15.97
CA ALA A 523 5.96 30.42 17.15
C ALA A 523 6.80 30.57 18.43
N ILE A 524 7.89 29.82 18.54
CA ILE A 524 8.82 29.87 19.68
C ILE A 524 9.41 31.28 19.87
N LYS A 525 9.80 31.98 18.78
CA LYS A 525 10.28 33.38 18.84
C LYS A 525 9.25 34.36 19.38
N LYS A 526 7.96 34.12 19.12
CA LYS A 526 6.88 35.00 19.57
C LYS A 526 6.59 34.80 21.06
N GLN A 527 6.76 33.59 21.57
CA GLN A 527 6.40 33.23 22.95
C GLN A 527 7.55 33.37 23.96
N TYR A 528 8.80 33.19 23.53
CA TYR A 528 9.95 33.12 24.45
C TYR A 528 11.02 34.21 24.23
N PRO A 529 11.82 34.54 25.26
CA PRO A 529 12.87 35.55 25.16
C PRO A 529 13.92 35.23 24.09
N ALA A 530 14.39 36.25 23.37
CA ALA A 530 15.35 36.10 22.28
C ALA A 530 16.68 35.40 22.67
N GLY A 531 17.08 35.51 23.94
CA GLY A 531 18.26 34.82 24.49
C GLY A 531 18.08 33.29 24.50
N GLU A 532 16.98 32.80 25.06
CA GLU A 532 16.65 31.37 25.11
C GLU A 532 16.48 30.80 23.70
N VAL A 533 15.80 31.54 22.81
CA VAL A 533 15.64 31.13 21.40
C VAL A 533 16.99 31.01 20.69
N ARG A 534 17.95 31.88 21.01
CA ARG A 534 19.31 31.80 20.45
C ARG A 534 20.05 30.57 20.96
N GLU A 535 19.91 30.24 22.24
CA GLU A 535 20.52 29.02 22.82
C GLU A 535 19.92 27.75 22.22
N LEU A 536 18.60 27.69 22.07
CA LEU A 536 17.91 26.59 21.39
C LEU A 536 18.42 26.42 19.95
N LYS A 537 18.56 27.50 19.18
CA LYS A 537 19.13 27.42 17.82
C LYS A 537 20.57 26.88 17.82
N GLN A 538 21.40 27.31 18.77
CA GLN A 538 22.76 26.79 18.89
C GLN A 538 22.77 25.31 19.25
N LEU A 539 21.87 24.88 20.14
CA LEU A 539 21.69 23.48 20.51
C LEU A 539 21.29 22.64 19.30
N LEU A 540 20.23 23.02 18.58
CA LEU A 540 19.76 22.35 17.37
C LEU A 540 20.86 22.24 16.30
N ASN A 541 21.65 23.31 16.09
CA ASN A 541 22.76 23.28 15.12
C ASN A 541 23.88 22.32 15.54
N ARG A 542 24.28 22.30 16.82
CA ARG A 542 25.28 21.35 17.33
C ARG A 542 24.81 19.91 17.17
N MET A 543 23.54 19.67 17.42
CA MET A 543 22.92 18.35 17.34
C MET A 543 22.77 17.88 15.91
N ALA A 544 22.36 18.77 15.01
CA ALA A 544 22.36 18.47 13.59
C ALA A 544 23.76 18.01 13.14
N VAL A 545 24.83 18.73 13.48
CA VAL A 545 26.19 18.27 13.13
C VAL A 545 26.51 16.88 13.72
N ARG A 546 26.09 16.59 14.95
CA ARG A 546 26.30 15.30 15.61
C ARG A 546 25.53 14.16 14.91
N THR A 547 24.23 14.34 14.67
CA THR A 547 23.36 13.35 14.01
C THR A 547 23.81 13.09 12.57
N ALA A 548 24.24 14.13 11.84
CA ALA A 548 24.80 13.97 10.49
C ALA A 548 26.07 13.10 10.48
N ASN A 549 26.94 13.24 11.49
CA ASN A 549 28.17 12.46 11.58
C ASN A 549 27.90 10.99 11.94
N LEU A 550 26.90 10.71 12.78
CA LEU A 550 26.47 9.34 13.12
C LEU A 550 25.89 8.59 11.91
N MET A 551 25.08 9.26 11.08
CA MET A 551 24.52 8.68 9.86
C MET A 551 25.60 8.30 8.83
N LYS A 552 26.69 9.08 8.76
CA LYS A 552 27.84 8.79 7.87
C LYS A 552 28.59 7.51 8.26
N THR A 553 28.56 7.10 9.52
CA THR A 553 29.30 5.92 10.03
C THR A 553 28.53 4.60 9.95
N ASN A 554 27.20 4.63 9.82
CA ASN A 554 26.35 3.41 9.89
C ASN A 554 25.99 2.78 8.52
N GLN A 555 26.52 3.25 7.39
CA GLN A 555 26.21 2.68 6.08
C GLN A 555 27.19 1.56 5.67
N LEU A 556 26.76 0.30 5.75
CA LEU A 556 27.39 -0.82 5.03
C LEU A 556 26.98 -0.76 3.55
N ARG A 557 27.94 -0.85 2.62
CA ARG A 557 27.68 -0.85 1.17
C ARG A 557 28.28 -2.09 0.51
N PHE A 558 27.49 -2.77 -0.31
CA PHE A 558 27.94 -3.83 -1.20
C PHE A 558 28.04 -3.28 -2.62
N GLY A 559 29.20 -3.45 -3.25
CA GLY A 559 29.43 -3.09 -4.65
C GLY A 559 30.07 -4.25 -5.40
N LEU A 560 29.58 -4.53 -6.60
CA LEU A 560 30.20 -5.46 -7.54
C LEU A 560 31.37 -4.76 -8.25
N ALA A 561 32.59 -5.06 -7.84
CA ALA A 561 33.79 -4.84 -8.66
C ALA A 561 34.08 -6.11 -9.47
N PRO A 562 34.68 -6.03 -10.67
CA PRO A 562 35.03 -7.21 -11.44
C PRO A 562 36.21 -7.95 -10.77
N GLY A 563 35.94 -9.15 -10.25
CA GLY A 563 36.89 -10.07 -9.61
C GLY A 563 36.46 -10.51 -8.19
N PRO A 564 36.97 -11.64 -7.67
CA PRO A 564 36.62 -12.11 -6.34
C PRO A 564 37.32 -11.24 -5.28
N LYS A 565 36.66 -10.18 -4.82
CA LYS A 565 37.16 -9.31 -3.75
C LYS A 565 36.02 -9.00 -2.75
N VAL A 566 36.17 -9.48 -1.52
CA VAL A 566 35.33 -9.07 -0.39
C VAL A 566 36.04 -7.92 0.32
N GLY A 567 35.53 -6.69 0.15
CA GLY A 567 36.03 -5.51 0.86
C GLY A 567 35.07 -5.08 1.95
N ILE A 568 35.51 -5.11 3.21
CA ILE A 568 34.77 -4.53 4.34
C ILE A 568 35.24 -3.09 4.50
N HIS A 569 34.42 -2.12 4.11
CA HIS A 569 34.70 -0.70 4.33
C HIS A 569 34.12 -0.26 5.68
N LYS A 570 34.95 -0.17 6.72
CA LYS A 570 34.62 0.57 7.95
C LYS A 570 35.25 1.96 7.86
N SER A 571 34.42 3.00 7.85
CA SER A 571 34.91 4.36 8.10
C SER A 571 35.18 4.50 9.60
N THR A 572 36.41 4.27 10.01
CA THR A 572 36.85 4.58 11.38
C THR A 572 37.14 6.08 11.46
N VAL A 573 36.14 6.86 11.88
CA VAL A 573 36.43 8.10 12.61
C VAL A 573 36.45 7.69 14.08
N GLU A 574 37.64 7.72 14.68
CA GLU A 574 37.82 7.52 16.11
C GLU A 574 36.91 8.48 16.89
N GLY A 575 36.10 7.95 17.82
CA GLY A 575 35.67 8.72 18.98
C GLY A 575 34.19 9.07 19.17
N ILE A 576 33.20 8.36 18.59
CA ILE A 576 31.80 8.49 19.06
C ILE A 576 31.37 7.19 19.76
N LYS A 577 31.26 7.24 21.09
CA LYS A 577 30.69 6.15 21.88
C LYS A 577 29.21 5.96 21.49
N LYS A 578 28.79 4.70 21.35
CA LYS A 578 27.40 4.25 21.13
C LYS A 578 26.40 4.67 22.23
N ASP A 579 26.87 5.28 23.32
CA ASP A 579 26.06 5.74 24.46
C ASP A 579 25.30 7.07 24.22
N SER A 580 25.21 7.56 22.98
CA SER A 580 24.59 8.86 22.64
C SER A 580 23.21 8.79 21.98
N VAL A 581 22.67 7.59 21.79
CA VAL A 581 21.33 7.40 21.20
C VAL A 581 20.25 7.85 22.20
N GLY A 582 19.41 8.80 21.83
CA GLY A 582 18.33 9.36 22.66
C GLY A 582 18.75 10.53 23.54
N THR A 583 20.05 10.73 23.78
CA THR A 583 20.54 11.89 24.56
C THR A 583 20.26 13.20 23.85
N THR A 584 20.30 13.17 22.50
CA THR A 584 20.00 14.33 21.66
C THR A 584 18.55 14.78 21.85
N LEU A 585 17.59 13.86 21.73
CA LEU A 585 16.18 14.21 21.91
C LEU A 585 15.90 14.75 23.32
N ASN A 586 16.48 14.12 24.34
CA ASN A 586 16.33 14.54 25.74
C ASN A 586 16.90 15.94 26.00
N GLU A 587 18.10 16.24 25.48
CA GLU A 587 18.74 17.56 25.61
C GLU A 587 17.86 18.71 25.06
N VAL A 588 17.23 18.52 23.88
CA VAL A 588 16.32 19.54 23.31
C VAL A 588 15.04 19.62 24.11
N ALA A 589 14.44 18.48 24.47
CA ALA A 589 13.20 18.43 25.23
C ALA A 589 13.36 19.06 26.62
N GLU A 590 14.51 18.86 27.27
CA GLU A 590 14.84 19.49 28.55
C GLU A 590 14.95 21.01 28.39
N HIS A 591 15.63 21.49 27.34
CA HIS A 591 15.76 22.93 27.09
C HIS A 591 14.39 23.58 26.81
N LEU A 592 13.57 22.98 25.95
CA LEU A 592 12.20 23.43 25.68
C LEU A 592 11.34 23.42 26.96
N GLY A 593 11.46 22.37 27.78
CA GLY A 593 10.78 22.27 29.07
C GLY A 593 11.19 23.36 30.06
N LYS A 594 12.48 23.74 30.08
CA LYS A 594 12.98 24.87 30.89
C LYS A 594 12.42 26.20 30.42
N MET A 595 12.34 26.42 29.11
CA MET A 595 11.71 27.63 28.52
C MET A 595 10.23 27.73 28.91
N ALA A 596 9.53 26.60 28.90
CA ALA A 596 8.10 26.50 29.22
C ALA A 596 7.79 26.56 30.74
N HIS A 597 8.76 26.28 31.60
CA HIS A 597 8.56 26.16 33.04
C HIS A 597 8.07 27.46 33.73
N PRO A 598 8.62 28.66 33.44
CA PRO A 598 8.17 29.91 34.07
C PRO A 598 6.73 30.27 33.75
N SER A 599 6.28 30.08 32.50
CA SER A 599 4.91 30.38 32.09
C SER A 599 3.93 29.27 32.46
N ARG A 600 4.43 28.06 32.75
CA ARG A 600 3.64 26.83 32.92
C ARG A 600 2.75 26.50 31.73
N THR A 601 3.08 27.04 30.56
CA THR A 601 2.41 26.72 29.30
C THR A 601 2.99 25.42 28.78
N PRO A 602 2.19 24.38 28.52
CA PRO A 602 2.72 23.12 28.03
C PRO A 602 3.25 23.26 26.60
N ILE A 603 4.30 22.50 26.30
CA ILE A 603 4.74 22.21 24.93
C ILE A 603 4.45 20.74 24.66
N LEU A 604 3.78 20.46 23.56
CA LEU A 604 3.45 19.10 23.13
C LEU A 604 4.45 18.63 22.08
N VAL A 605 5.03 17.46 22.27
CA VAL A 605 5.78 16.71 21.26
C VAL A 605 4.86 15.60 20.76
N MET A 606 4.47 15.69 19.50
CA MET A 606 3.44 14.83 18.92
C MET A 606 4.06 13.94 17.85
N VAL A 607 4.03 12.62 18.05
CA VAL A 607 4.64 11.65 17.14
C VAL A 607 3.60 10.70 16.57
N ASP A 608 3.26 10.87 15.30
CA ASP A 608 2.36 9.95 14.59
C ASP A 608 3.16 8.82 13.91
N ASN A 609 2.45 7.79 13.43
CA ASN A 609 2.99 6.71 12.62
C ASN A 609 4.10 5.92 13.33
N LEU A 610 3.95 5.63 14.62
CA LEU A 610 4.93 4.81 15.34
C LEU A 610 5.17 3.44 14.71
N ASP A 611 4.29 2.96 13.83
CA ASP A 611 4.50 1.72 13.10
C ASP A 611 5.73 1.78 12.17
N ALA A 612 6.03 2.95 11.60
CA ALA A 612 7.21 3.15 10.77
C ALA A 612 8.51 3.32 11.57
N ALA A 613 8.42 3.61 12.88
CA ALA A 613 9.58 3.82 13.73
C ALA A 613 10.48 2.58 13.77
N SER A 614 11.80 2.77 13.67
CA SER A 614 12.75 1.69 13.88
C SER A 614 12.78 1.27 15.36
N LYS A 615 13.42 0.13 15.67
CA LYS A 615 13.64 -0.26 17.08
C LYS A 615 14.45 0.79 17.84
N GLU A 616 15.37 1.46 17.15
CA GLU A 616 16.18 2.54 17.71
C GLU A 616 15.33 3.79 18.02
N ASP A 617 14.43 4.18 17.11
CA ASP A 617 13.52 5.30 17.32
C ASP A 617 12.53 5.04 18.47
N LEU A 618 12.01 3.82 18.56
CA LEU A 618 11.15 3.41 19.68
C LEU A 618 11.91 3.47 21.01
N TYR A 619 13.18 3.04 21.03
CA TYR A 619 14.03 3.20 22.20
C TYR A 619 14.22 4.67 22.58
N VAL A 620 14.51 5.54 21.60
CA VAL A 620 14.61 7.00 21.80
C VAL A 620 13.34 7.57 22.43
N LEU A 621 12.16 7.15 21.97
CA LEU A 621 10.88 7.57 22.56
C LEU A 621 10.66 7.06 23.98
N THR A 622 11.04 5.82 24.29
CA THR A 622 10.95 5.30 25.66
C THR A 622 11.89 6.05 26.61
N SER A 623 13.09 6.42 26.14
CA SER A 623 14.05 7.24 26.89
C SER A 623 13.50 8.64 27.15
N LEU A 624 12.93 9.29 26.13
CA LEU A 624 12.29 10.60 26.29
C LEU A 624 11.14 10.54 27.29
N SER A 625 10.27 9.53 27.18
CA SER A 625 9.15 9.33 28.11
C SER A 625 9.62 9.21 29.56
N ALA A 626 10.68 8.44 29.80
CA ALA A 626 11.31 8.31 31.12
C ALA A 626 11.87 9.65 31.62
N HIS A 627 12.61 10.35 30.76
CA HIS A 627 13.23 11.63 31.09
C HIS A 627 12.20 12.72 31.44
N LEU A 628 11.14 12.87 30.65
CA LEU A 628 10.08 13.86 30.90
C LEU A 628 9.41 13.65 32.27
N LYS A 629 9.21 12.40 32.67
CA LYS A 629 8.64 12.05 33.97
C LYS A 629 9.56 12.41 35.14
N GLU A 630 10.88 12.26 34.95
CA GLU A 630 11.88 12.61 35.97
C GLU A 630 11.99 14.12 36.16
N VAL A 631 12.10 14.86 35.06
CA VAL A 631 12.35 16.30 35.09
C VAL A 631 11.11 17.13 35.48
N ARG A 632 9.90 16.61 35.20
CA ARG A 632 8.60 17.24 35.54
C ARG A 632 8.42 18.66 35.00
N HIS A 633 9.04 18.97 33.86
CA HIS A 633 8.75 20.19 33.11
C HIS A 633 7.39 20.07 32.39
N PRO A 634 6.75 21.19 32.00
CA PRO A 634 5.48 21.19 31.26
C PRO A 634 5.71 20.79 29.78
N MET A 635 6.22 19.58 29.57
CA MET A 635 6.49 18.97 28.27
C MET A 635 5.76 17.63 28.23
N PHE A 636 4.98 17.41 27.18
CA PHE A 636 4.20 16.18 27.02
C PHE A 636 4.55 15.47 25.72
N LEU A 637 4.76 14.16 25.78
CA LEU A 637 4.92 13.29 24.62
C LEU A 637 3.57 12.64 24.30
N ILE A 638 2.96 13.01 23.18
CA ILE A 638 1.72 12.41 22.71
C ILE A 638 2.04 11.63 21.43
N ALA A 639 1.74 10.34 21.40
CA ALA A 639 2.07 9.52 20.25
C ALA A 639 0.87 8.73 19.73
N ALA A 640 0.91 8.36 18.46
CA ALA A 640 -0.08 7.49 17.83
C ALA A 640 0.58 6.39 17.00
N GLY A 641 0.00 5.20 17.04
CA GLY A 641 0.43 4.06 16.23
C GLY A 641 -0.61 2.95 16.19
N GLY A 642 -0.27 1.87 15.48
CA GLY A 642 -1.11 0.70 15.33
C GLY A 642 -1.23 -0.14 16.60
N GLU A 643 -1.92 -1.27 16.49
CA GLU A 643 -2.19 -2.21 17.59
C GLU A 643 -0.92 -2.72 18.29
N GLU A 644 0.18 -2.85 17.54
CA GLU A 644 1.45 -3.37 18.05
C GLU A 644 2.33 -2.30 18.70
N ALA A 645 1.97 -1.01 18.62
CA ALA A 645 2.82 0.09 19.10
C ALA A 645 3.25 -0.09 20.56
N THR A 646 2.32 -0.50 21.43
CA THR A 646 2.60 -0.74 22.85
C THR A 646 3.61 -1.87 23.05
N SER A 647 3.40 -3.02 22.42
CA SER A 647 4.30 -4.18 22.55
C SER A 647 5.68 -3.89 21.99
N ARG A 648 5.76 -3.16 20.87
CA ARG A 648 7.02 -2.76 20.24
C ARG A 648 7.79 -1.74 21.09
N LEU A 649 7.10 -0.81 21.74
CA LEU A 649 7.72 0.10 22.71
C LEU A 649 8.25 -0.68 23.93
N LEU A 650 7.52 -1.68 24.41
CA LEU A 650 7.96 -2.54 25.51
C LEU A 650 9.21 -3.34 25.14
N GLU A 651 9.23 -3.96 23.97
CA GLU A 651 10.40 -4.66 23.44
C GLU A 651 11.61 -3.71 23.32
N ALA A 652 11.38 -2.49 22.82
CA ALA A 652 12.44 -1.49 22.64
C ALA A 652 12.95 -0.87 23.97
N SER A 653 12.16 -0.90 25.04
CA SER A 653 12.48 -0.27 26.32
C SER A 653 13.72 -0.84 27.03
N GLY A 654 14.17 -2.03 26.64
CA GLY A 654 15.42 -2.64 27.09
C GLY A 654 16.68 -2.07 26.45
N GLY A 655 16.53 -1.19 25.45
CA GLY A 655 17.63 -0.74 24.61
C GLY A 655 18.40 -1.92 24.02
N HIS A 656 19.73 -1.84 24.04
CA HIS A 656 20.61 -2.87 23.49
C HIS A 656 20.70 -4.15 24.34
N ALA A 657 20.25 -4.11 25.60
CA ALA A 657 20.23 -5.29 26.47
C ALA A 657 19.14 -6.28 26.07
N GLY A 658 18.13 -5.84 25.30
CA GLY A 658 16.98 -6.66 24.89
C GLY A 658 16.07 -7.07 26.06
N THR A 659 16.37 -6.63 27.29
CA THR A 659 15.59 -6.94 28.48
C THR A 659 14.49 -5.91 28.63
N GLU A 660 13.23 -6.31 28.43
CA GLU A 660 12.07 -5.44 28.67
C GLU A 660 12.19 -4.74 30.03
N THR A 661 12.10 -3.42 30.03
CA THR A 661 12.08 -2.64 31.27
C THR A 661 10.67 -2.18 31.57
N LYS A 662 10.41 -1.79 32.82
CA LYS A 662 9.13 -1.19 33.20
C LYS A 662 8.95 0.22 32.62
N GLU A 663 9.87 0.71 31.78
CA GLU A 663 9.85 2.06 31.21
C GLU A 663 8.74 2.24 30.17
N ALA A 664 8.44 1.24 29.33
CA ALA A 664 7.32 1.34 28.37
C ALA A 664 5.93 1.27 29.02
N GLY A 665 5.81 0.66 30.21
CA GLY A 665 4.58 0.64 31.01
C GLY A 665 4.19 2.00 31.61
N LYS A 666 4.87 3.09 31.20
CA LYS A 666 4.70 4.45 31.72
C LYS A 666 3.91 5.38 30.80
N PHE A 667 3.51 4.92 29.60
CA PHE A 667 2.53 5.65 28.77
C PHE A 667 1.11 5.47 29.31
N ASP A 668 0.31 6.54 29.30
CA ASP A 668 -1.15 6.44 29.33
C ASP A 668 -1.58 5.86 27.97
N VAL A 669 -1.85 4.55 27.91
CA VAL A 669 -2.22 3.89 26.64
C VAL A 669 -3.74 3.92 26.47
N ARG A 670 -4.19 4.49 25.35
CA ARG A 670 -5.61 4.63 25.00
C ARG A 670 -5.88 3.91 23.69
N ARG A 671 -6.53 2.75 23.80
CA ARG A 671 -6.82 1.91 22.65
C ARG A 671 -8.20 2.22 22.06
N LEU A 672 -8.23 2.70 20.83
CA LEU A 672 -9.44 2.90 20.02
C LEU A 672 -10.00 1.52 19.60
N GLN A 673 -11.25 1.26 19.96
CA GLN A 673 -12.00 0.07 19.54
C GLN A 673 -12.72 0.30 18.19
N PRO A 674 -13.30 -0.70 17.54
CA PRO A 674 -14.32 -0.46 16.52
C PRO A 674 -15.48 0.36 17.10
N ILE A 675 -16.04 1.28 16.32
CA ILE A 675 -17.19 2.09 16.75
C ILE A 675 -18.45 1.22 16.72
N HIS A 676 -19.31 1.34 17.74
CA HIS A 676 -20.56 0.59 17.78
C HIS A 676 -21.51 1.05 16.67
N SER A 677 -22.33 0.12 16.13
CA SER A 677 -23.24 0.42 15.03
C SER A 677 -24.20 1.58 15.30
N ASP A 678 -24.64 1.75 16.56
CA ASP A 678 -25.51 2.87 16.95
C ASP A 678 -24.78 4.23 16.89
N GLU A 679 -23.48 4.25 17.22
CA GLU A 679 -22.65 5.46 17.12
C GLU A 679 -22.29 5.76 15.66
N LEU A 680 -21.96 4.75 14.85
CA LEU A 680 -21.78 4.92 13.41
C LEU A 680 -23.04 5.42 12.72
N ARG A 681 -24.22 4.90 13.09
CA ARG A 681 -25.50 5.39 12.61
C ARG A 681 -25.66 6.89 12.87
N ARG A 682 -25.35 7.35 14.09
CA ARG A 682 -25.42 8.78 14.42
C ARG A 682 -24.37 9.62 13.68
N ALA A 683 -23.16 9.09 13.53
CA ALA A 683 -22.09 9.72 12.74
C ALA A 683 -22.47 9.93 11.27
N LEU A 684 -23.34 9.07 10.71
CA LEU A 684 -23.89 9.24 9.37
C LEU A 684 -25.13 10.14 9.35
N THR A 685 -26.11 9.88 10.21
CA THR A 685 -27.43 10.53 10.15
C THR A 685 -27.44 11.99 10.61
N VAL A 686 -26.72 12.33 11.68
CA VAL A 686 -26.71 13.72 12.21
C VAL A 686 -26.17 14.73 11.17
N PRO A 687 -25.06 14.45 10.46
CA PRO A 687 -24.59 15.32 9.38
C PRO A 687 -25.57 15.39 8.21
N LEU A 688 -26.15 14.27 7.79
CA LEU A 688 -27.16 14.23 6.71
C LEU A 688 -28.40 15.06 7.05
N ASP A 689 -28.91 14.96 8.28
CA ASP A 689 -30.04 15.74 8.76
C ASP A 689 -29.74 17.24 8.74
N LYS A 690 -28.55 17.65 9.21
CA LYS A 690 -28.10 19.05 9.18
C LYS A 690 -28.00 19.58 7.75
N ALA A 691 -27.48 18.76 6.84
CA ALA A 691 -27.38 19.08 5.41
C ALA A 691 -28.73 18.94 4.66
N ARG A 692 -29.79 18.47 5.33
CA ARG A 692 -31.12 18.21 4.75
C ARG A 692 -31.10 17.19 3.60
N VAL A 693 -30.17 16.25 3.65
CA VAL A 693 -30.10 15.11 2.71
C VAL A 693 -31.09 14.05 3.18
N ARG A 694 -32.05 13.68 2.32
CA ARG A 694 -33.01 12.59 2.62
C ARG A 694 -32.30 11.24 2.58
N TYR A 695 -32.74 10.30 3.40
CA TYR A 695 -32.23 8.92 3.39
C TYR A 695 -33.29 7.93 3.87
N GLU A 696 -33.19 6.68 3.42
CA GLU A 696 -33.97 5.56 3.92
C GLU A 696 -33.27 4.91 5.13
N PRO A 697 -34.01 4.44 6.16
CA PRO A 697 -33.41 3.74 7.29
C PRO A 697 -32.61 2.50 6.88
N GLU A 698 -33.11 1.74 5.90
CA GLU A 698 -32.42 0.54 5.36
C GLU A 698 -31.10 0.90 4.66
N ALA A 699 -31.04 2.05 3.97
CA ALA A 699 -29.81 2.51 3.35
C ALA A 699 -28.72 2.80 4.39
N VAL A 700 -29.11 3.43 5.50
CA VAL A 700 -28.21 3.68 6.64
C VAL A 700 -27.75 2.37 7.27
N ASP A 701 -28.64 1.39 7.42
CA ASP A 701 -28.30 0.06 7.94
C ASP A 701 -27.27 -0.64 7.04
N ASN A 702 -27.46 -0.59 5.73
CA ASN A 702 -26.56 -1.17 4.74
C ASN A 702 -25.17 -0.52 4.78
N LEU A 703 -25.08 0.82 4.83
CA LEU A 703 -23.80 1.53 4.91
C LEU A 703 -23.09 1.28 6.24
N VAL A 704 -23.81 1.25 7.37
CA VAL A 704 -23.23 0.96 8.69
C VAL A 704 -22.74 -0.49 8.77
N ALA A 705 -23.50 -1.45 8.23
CA ALA A 705 -23.08 -2.85 8.14
C ALA A 705 -21.85 -3.01 7.25
N ALA A 706 -21.83 -2.35 6.09
CA ALA A 706 -20.69 -2.36 5.17
C ALA A 706 -19.44 -1.69 5.76
N ALA A 707 -19.60 -0.71 6.66
CA ALA A 707 -18.50 -0.06 7.38
C ALA A 707 -17.93 -0.92 8.53
N ASN A 708 -18.72 -1.83 9.10
CA ASN A 708 -18.31 -2.79 10.13
C ASN A 708 -17.49 -2.19 11.29
N GLY A 709 -17.92 -1.05 11.82
CA GLY A 709 -17.26 -0.38 12.95
C GLY A 709 -16.06 0.51 12.57
N ASN A 710 -15.71 0.61 11.29
CA ASN A 710 -14.60 1.44 10.80
C ASN A 710 -15.10 2.84 10.36
N PRO A 711 -14.69 3.94 11.03
CA PRO A 711 -15.15 5.28 10.69
C PRO A 711 -14.63 5.77 9.33
N THR A 712 -13.41 5.39 8.94
CA THR A 712 -12.83 5.78 7.64
C THR A 712 -13.64 5.16 6.51
N ARG A 713 -13.94 3.85 6.60
CA ARG A 713 -14.77 3.15 5.62
C ARG A 713 -16.20 3.69 5.57
N LEU A 714 -16.80 4.03 6.73
CA LEU A 714 -18.12 4.67 6.76
C LEU A 714 -18.11 5.99 5.98
N ARG A 715 -17.11 6.84 6.21
CA ARG A 715 -16.98 8.14 5.51
C ARG A 715 -16.86 7.93 4.00
N THR A 716 -16.05 6.97 3.57
CA THR A 716 -15.88 6.63 2.15
C THR A 716 -17.19 6.13 1.53
N LEU A 717 -17.89 5.21 2.20
CA LEU A 717 -19.18 4.70 1.75
C LEU A 717 -20.24 5.80 1.66
N ALA A 718 -20.27 6.69 2.65
CA ALA A 718 -21.19 7.82 2.68
C ALA A 718 -20.89 8.83 1.57
N ALA A 719 -19.61 9.11 1.28
CA ALA A 719 -19.20 9.95 0.16
C ALA A 719 -19.66 9.35 -1.18
N ALA A 720 -19.37 8.07 -1.41
CA ALA A 720 -19.80 7.37 -2.62
C ALA A 720 -21.34 7.33 -2.76
N ALA A 721 -22.06 7.19 -1.65
CA ALA A 721 -23.52 7.24 -1.65
C ALA A 721 -24.04 8.64 -2.01
N LEU A 722 -23.46 9.71 -1.48
CA LEU A 722 -23.84 11.09 -1.83
C LEU A 722 -23.63 11.39 -3.32
N GLU A 723 -22.53 10.93 -3.91
CA GLU A 723 -22.26 11.09 -5.35
C GLU A 723 -23.30 10.41 -6.24
N LEU A 724 -23.89 9.32 -5.74
CA LEU A 724 -24.92 8.55 -6.44
C LEU A 724 -26.34 9.09 -6.19
N THR A 725 -26.51 10.09 -5.34
CA THR A 725 -27.84 10.65 -5.09
C THR A 725 -28.32 11.55 -6.22
N ASP A 726 -29.41 11.16 -6.87
CA ASP A 726 -30.16 12.07 -7.72
C ASP A 726 -30.85 13.15 -6.88
N HIS A 727 -30.87 14.39 -7.39
CA HIS A 727 -31.50 15.54 -6.75
C HIS A 727 -33.01 15.31 -6.51
N GLY A 728 -33.37 14.72 -5.38
CA GLY A 728 -34.76 14.61 -4.92
C GLY A 728 -35.13 13.33 -4.16
N GLN A 729 -34.45 12.21 -4.43
CA GLN A 729 -34.75 10.91 -3.78
C GLN A 729 -33.93 10.66 -2.52
N GLY A 730 -32.73 11.23 -2.43
CA GLY A 730 -31.83 11.02 -1.29
C GLY A 730 -31.13 9.65 -1.34
N ILE A 731 -30.55 9.23 -0.22
CA ILE A 731 -29.81 7.96 -0.12
C ILE A 731 -30.79 6.80 0.11
N THR A 732 -31.06 6.02 -0.94
CA THR A 732 -31.92 4.82 -0.91
C THR A 732 -31.11 3.54 -0.67
N ALA A 733 -31.78 2.43 -0.39
CA ALA A 733 -31.13 1.13 -0.22
C ALA A 733 -30.32 0.70 -1.47
N ASP A 734 -30.83 1.01 -2.67
CA ASP A 734 -30.15 0.74 -3.94
C ASP A 734 -28.91 1.61 -4.15
N VAL A 735 -28.99 2.89 -3.77
CA VAL A 735 -27.83 3.80 -3.76
C VAL A 735 -26.75 3.28 -2.80
N ALA A 736 -27.14 2.84 -1.60
CA ALA A 736 -26.20 2.26 -0.63
C ALA A 736 -25.55 0.96 -1.13
N ALA A 737 -26.32 0.08 -1.77
CA ALA A 737 -25.81 -1.15 -2.38
C ALA A 737 -24.83 -0.85 -3.53
N THR A 738 -25.19 0.08 -4.41
CA THR A 738 -24.37 0.54 -5.53
C THR A 738 -23.07 1.18 -5.03
N ALA A 739 -23.14 2.05 -4.02
CA ALA A 739 -21.97 2.67 -3.38
C ALA A 739 -21.01 1.63 -2.80
N THR A 740 -21.56 0.62 -2.11
CA THR A 740 -20.80 -0.48 -1.53
C THR A 740 -20.13 -1.34 -2.61
N ALA A 741 -20.87 -1.69 -3.67
CA ALA A 741 -20.35 -2.47 -4.80
C ALA A 741 -19.23 -1.71 -5.54
N ARG A 742 -19.40 -0.40 -5.77
CA ARG A 742 -18.40 0.49 -6.39
C ARG A 742 -17.13 0.56 -5.55
N LEU A 743 -17.26 0.79 -4.24
CA LEU A 743 -16.14 0.79 -3.31
C LEU A 743 -15.38 -0.55 -3.35
N ASN A 744 -16.10 -1.66 -3.23
CA ASN A 744 -15.48 -3.00 -3.23
C ASN A 744 -14.78 -3.32 -4.56
N ALA A 745 -15.31 -2.83 -5.70
CA ALA A 745 -14.69 -2.98 -7.01
C ALA A 745 -13.39 -2.17 -7.12
N GLN A 746 -13.39 -0.90 -6.70
CA GLN A 746 -12.20 -0.04 -6.66
C GLN A 746 -11.12 -0.59 -5.70
N SER A 747 -11.57 -1.25 -4.64
CA SER A 747 -10.72 -1.84 -3.61
C SER A 747 -9.98 -3.12 -4.04
N ARG A 748 -10.32 -3.69 -5.20
CA ARG A 748 -9.85 -5.02 -5.60
C ARG A 748 -8.33 -5.14 -5.66
N ALA A 749 -7.64 -4.14 -6.21
CA ALA A 749 -6.18 -4.13 -6.25
C ALA A 749 -5.56 -4.13 -4.84
N LEU A 750 -6.23 -3.53 -3.86
CA LEU A 750 -5.80 -3.55 -2.46
C LEU A 750 -6.10 -4.91 -1.81
N TYR A 751 -7.23 -5.53 -2.14
CA TYR A 751 -7.59 -6.88 -1.71
C TYR A 751 -6.54 -7.90 -2.15
N ASP A 752 -6.20 -7.89 -3.44
CA ASP A 752 -5.12 -8.67 -4.02
C ASP A 752 -3.81 -8.42 -3.27
N ALA A 753 -3.40 -7.15 -3.15
CA ALA A 753 -2.16 -6.79 -2.47
C ALA A 753 -2.07 -7.31 -1.02
N ALA A 754 -3.17 -7.28 -0.25
CA ALA A 754 -3.09 -7.66 1.17
C ALA A 754 -3.13 -9.17 1.35
N TRP A 755 -3.91 -9.86 0.53
CA TRP A 755 -3.81 -11.31 0.41
C TRP A 755 -2.38 -11.76 0.06
N TYR A 756 -1.72 -11.02 -0.83
CA TYR A 756 -0.35 -11.31 -1.27
C TYR A 756 0.72 -11.01 -0.21
N ASN A 757 0.40 -10.15 0.77
CA ASN A 757 1.23 -9.92 1.94
C ASN A 757 0.98 -10.93 3.08
N CYS A 758 0.06 -11.87 2.93
CA CYS A 758 -0.20 -12.90 3.93
C CYS A 758 0.72 -14.12 3.74
N SER A 759 1.28 -14.59 4.85
CA SER A 759 1.92 -15.90 4.95
C SER A 759 0.89 -17.03 4.76
N PRO A 760 1.33 -18.27 4.50
CA PRO A 760 0.41 -19.41 4.32
C PRO A 760 -0.57 -19.61 5.48
N ASN A 761 -0.12 -19.47 6.74
CA ASN A 761 -0.96 -19.63 7.93
C ASN A 761 -1.98 -18.49 8.06
N GLU A 762 -1.60 -17.28 7.69
CA GLU A 762 -2.50 -16.11 7.70
C GLU A 762 -3.57 -16.22 6.62
N LYS A 763 -3.20 -16.67 5.40
CA LYS A 763 -4.16 -16.96 4.33
C LYS A 763 -5.16 -18.03 4.76
N GLU A 764 -4.69 -19.07 5.44
CA GLU A 764 -5.55 -20.13 5.96
C GLU A 764 -6.53 -19.62 7.02
N LEU A 765 -6.05 -18.82 7.99
CA LEU A 765 -6.90 -18.21 9.00
C LEU A 765 -7.94 -17.27 8.37
N LEU A 766 -7.54 -16.40 7.43
CA LEU A 766 -8.44 -15.52 6.70
C LEU A 766 -9.51 -16.31 5.93
N ALA A 767 -9.13 -17.38 5.23
CA ALA A 767 -10.09 -18.22 4.49
C ALA A 767 -11.12 -18.83 5.45
N LYS A 768 -10.68 -19.36 6.59
CA LYS A 768 -11.53 -19.95 7.62
C LYS A 768 -12.46 -18.91 8.26
N THR A 769 -11.95 -17.74 8.62
CA THR A 769 -12.75 -16.66 9.22
C THR A 769 -13.76 -16.10 8.22
N SER A 770 -13.39 -16.00 6.94
CA SER A 770 -14.26 -15.41 5.91
C SER A 770 -15.56 -16.18 5.73
N VAL A 771 -15.56 -17.51 5.88
CA VAL A 771 -16.77 -18.34 5.74
C VAL A 771 -17.78 -18.14 6.84
N GLN A 772 -17.31 -17.82 8.05
CA GLN A 772 -18.22 -17.58 9.16
C GLN A 772 -19.01 -16.27 8.98
N GLY A 773 -18.62 -15.46 7.99
CA GLY A 773 -19.29 -14.23 7.65
C GLY A 773 -19.25 -13.20 8.80
N PRO A 774 -20.30 -12.37 8.94
CA PRO A 774 -20.41 -11.38 10.02
C PRO A 774 -20.32 -11.99 11.42
N SER A 775 -20.68 -13.28 11.56
CA SER A 775 -20.60 -14.02 12.82
C SER A 775 -19.19 -14.36 13.24
N GLY A 776 -18.17 -14.18 12.39
CA GLY A 776 -16.77 -14.39 12.75
C GLY A 776 -16.41 -15.77 13.31
N MET A 777 -15.19 -15.91 13.78
CA MET A 777 -14.67 -17.15 14.37
C MET A 777 -14.29 -16.91 15.83
N VAL A 778 -14.60 -17.89 16.70
CA VAL A 778 -14.07 -17.90 18.07
C VAL A 778 -12.66 -18.46 18.05
N ILE A 779 -11.70 -17.73 18.59
CA ILE A 779 -10.35 -18.27 18.84
C ILE A 779 -10.41 -19.05 20.16
N PRO A 780 -9.94 -20.32 20.20
CA PRO A 780 -9.91 -21.12 21.41
C PRO A 780 -9.33 -20.35 22.60
N SER A 781 -10.08 -20.32 23.69
CA SER A 781 -9.67 -19.66 24.92
C SER A 781 -8.39 -20.31 25.49
N ARG A 782 -7.69 -19.61 26.40
CA ARG A 782 -6.46 -20.14 27.01
C ARG A 782 -6.66 -21.49 27.71
N SER A 783 -7.90 -21.81 28.08
CA SER A 783 -8.36 -22.96 28.86
C SER A 783 -8.64 -24.25 28.07
N GLU A 784 -8.63 -24.25 26.73
CA GLU A 784 -8.85 -25.47 25.94
C GLU A 784 -7.54 -26.27 25.69
N PRO A 785 -7.60 -27.62 25.61
CA PRO A 785 -6.43 -28.46 25.41
C PRO A 785 -5.65 -28.05 24.15
N ALA A 786 -4.32 -27.91 24.30
CA ALA A 786 -3.45 -27.46 23.23
C ALA A 786 -3.39 -28.46 22.08
N GLY A 787 -4.12 -28.19 20.99
CA GLY A 787 -3.89 -28.83 19.70
C GLY A 787 -2.60 -28.30 19.05
N PRO A 788 -1.91 -29.11 18.22
CA PRO A 788 -0.82 -28.63 17.37
C PRO A 788 -1.32 -27.48 16.48
N GLY A 789 -0.57 -26.39 16.42
CA GLY A 789 -0.92 -25.19 15.63
C GLY A 789 -1.64 -24.05 16.38
N ARG A 790 -1.95 -24.21 17.68
CA ARG A 790 -2.61 -23.13 18.45
C ARG A 790 -1.80 -21.83 18.48
N TRP A 791 -0.49 -21.92 18.69
CA TRP A 791 0.38 -20.74 18.74
C TRP A 791 0.56 -20.10 17.36
N ASP A 792 0.59 -20.91 16.30
CA ASP A 792 0.63 -20.40 14.93
C ASP A 792 -0.66 -19.63 14.57
N LEU A 793 -1.83 -20.09 15.06
CA LEU A 793 -3.10 -19.39 14.89
C LEU A 793 -3.17 -18.10 15.70
N ASP A 794 -2.66 -18.09 16.93
CA ASP A 794 -2.60 -16.88 17.76
C ASP A 794 -1.65 -15.84 17.14
N GLU A 795 -0.47 -16.27 16.67
CA GLU A 795 0.48 -15.41 15.97
C GLU A 795 -0.09 -14.88 14.64
N ALA A 796 -0.71 -15.74 13.82
CA ALA A 796 -1.36 -15.33 12.58
C ALA A 796 -2.51 -14.35 12.85
N SER A 797 -3.34 -14.64 13.86
CA SER A 797 -4.42 -13.73 14.26
C SER A 797 -3.87 -12.39 14.71
N HIS A 798 -2.82 -12.36 15.52
CA HIS A 798 -2.22 -11.13 16.01
C HIS A 798 -1.69 -10.28 14.84
N LYS A 799 -0.93 -10.88 13.91
CA LYS A 799 -0.41 -10.19 12.72
C LYS A 799 -1.50 -9.71 11.76
N LEU A 800 -2.61 -10.44 11.65
CA LEU A 800 -3.74 -10.02 10.82
C LEU A 800 -4.53 -8.88 11.47
N ILE A 801 -4.67 -8.88 12.81
CA ILE A 801 -5.32 -7.80 13.55
C ILE A 801 -4.47 -6.54 13.49
N SER A 802 -3.15 -6.64 13.71
CA SER A 802 -2.26 -5.49 13.66
C SER A 802 -2.22 -4.83 12.29
N ARG A 803 -2.35 -5.65 11.25
CA ARG A 803 -2.52 -5.18 9.88
C ARG A 803 -3.93 -4.71 9.55
N GLY A 804 -4.92 -4.85 10.42
CA GLY A 804 -6.30 -4.43 10.15
C GLY A 804 -7.03 -5.29 9.11
N LEU A 805 -6.59 -6.53 8.88
CA LEU A 805 -7.29 -7.52 8.05
C LEU A 805 -8.31 -8.31 8.85
N LEU A 806 -8.06 -8.48 10.14
CA LEU A 806 -9.02 -8.99 11.12
C LEU A 806 -9.33 -7.94 12.17
N THR A 807 -10.53 -7.97 12.74
CA THR A 807 -10.88 -7.28 13.98
C THR A 807 -11.14 -8.31 15.07
N ARG A 808 -10.97 -7.91 16.33
CA ARG A 808 -11.20 -8.76 17.49
C ARG A 808 -12.11 -8.08 18.51
N THR A 809 -13.18 -8.77 18.89
CA THR A 809 -14.08 -8.36 19.98
C THR A 809 -14.15 -9.51 20.97
N GLY A 810 -13.52 -9.36 22.14
CA GLY A 810 -13.36 -10.45 23.11
C GLY A 810 -12.57 -11.63 22.53
N TYR A 811 -13.20 -12.80 22.42
CA TYR A 811 -12.62 -14.03 21.86
C TYR A 811 -12.99 -14.27 20.40
N GLN A 812 -13.74 -13.36 19.79
CA GLN A 812 -14.22 -13.49 18.43
C GLN A 812 -13.39 -12.63 17.49
N ILE A 813 -12.94 -13.23 16.39
CA ILE A 813 -12.31 -12.52 15.27
C ILE A 813 -13.24 -12.46 14.07
N ARG A 814 -13.17 -11.36 13.32
CA ARG A 814 -13.95 -11.14 12.09
C ARG A 814 -13.04 -10.55 11.03
N VAL A 815 -13.35 -10.78 9.76
CA VAL A 815 -12.69 -10.03 8.68
C VAL A 815 -13.09 -8.56 8.84
N ALA A 816 -12.10 -7.68 8.82
CA ALA A 816 -12.31 -6.27 9.13
C ALA A 816 -13.19 -5.59 8.07
N ASP A 817 -12.94 -5.93 6.81
CA ASP A 817 -13.63 -5.39 5.63
C ASP A 817 -14.56 -6.45 5.02
N PRO A 818 -15.89 -6.22 5.00
CA PRO A 818 -16.83 -7.15 4.38
C PRO A 818 -16.58 -7.41 2.88
N GLY A 819 -16.16 -6.41 2.11
CA GLY A 819 -15.84 -6.61 0.70
C GLY A 819 -14.59 -7.46 0.49
N PHE A 820 -13.61 -7.37 1.39
CA PHE A 820 -12.46 -8.28 1.37
C PHE A 820 -12.86 -9.71 1.71
N GLN A 821 -13.76 -9.88 2.68
CA GLN A 821 -14.32 -11.18 3.03
C GLN A 821 -14.96 -11.85 1.81
N ASP A 822 -15.80 -11.11 1.08
CA ASP A 822 -16.48 -11.60 -0.13
C ASP A 822 -15.47 -11.91 -1.25
N TRP A 823 -14.44 -11.07 -1.39
CA TRP A 823 -13.34 -11.31 -2.32
C TRP A 823 -12.57 -12.60 -2.00
N VAL A 824 -12.23 -12.86 -0.73
CA VAL A 824 -11.54 -14.09 -0.31
C VAL A 824 -12.42 -15.32 -0.60
N GLN A 825 -13.71 -15.25 -0.27
CA GLN A 825 -14.67 -16.32 -0.56
C GLN A 825 -14.77 -16.60 -2.06
N THR A 826 -14.83 -15.55 -2.89
CA THR A 826 -14.89 -15.69 -4.36
C THR A 826 -13.61 -16.30 -4.91
N ARG A 827 -12.44 -15.86 -4.41
CA ARG A 827 -11.13 -16.30 -4.90
C ARG A 827 -10.85 -17.79 -4.67
N LEU A 828 -11.36 -18.35 -3.57
CA LEU A 828 -11.14 -19.76 -3.18
C LEU A 828 -12.38 -20.64 -3.44
N GLY A 829 -13.54 -20.04 -3.61
CA GLY A 829 -14.86 -20.68 -3.61
C GLY A 829 -15.34 -21.07 -2.20
N PHE A 830 -16.66 -21.08 -2.02
CA PHE A 830 -17.32 -21.26 -0.72
C PHE A 830 -16.96 -22.61 -0.03
N ALA A 831 -16.83 -23.70 -0.81
CA ALA A 831 -16.55 -25.04 -0.29
C ALA A 831 -15.13 -25.23 0.26
N ALA A 832 -14.09 -24.67 -0.38
CA ALA A 832 -12.71 -24.70 0.14
C ALA A 832 -12.63 -23.91 1.45
N ALA A 833 -13.26 -22.74 1.46
CA ALA A 833 -13.29 -21.88 2.62
C ALA A 833 -14.05 -22.57 3.79
N GLN A 834 -15.13 -23.32 3.51
CA GLN A 834 -15.88 -24.13 4.51
C GLN A 834 -15.08 -25.32 5.05
N SER A 835 -14.32 -25.99 4.19
CA SER A 835 -13.55 -27.20 4.59
C SER A 835 -12.33 -26.90 5.44
N GLY A 836 -11.98 -25.61 5.62
CA GLY A 836 -10.83 -25.17 6.40
C GLY A 836 -9.58 -25.98 6.09
N ILE A 837 -9.35 -26.28 4.80
CA ILE A 837 -8.40 -27.25 4.25
C ILE A 837 -7.69 -28.11 5.31
N ALA A 838 -8.47 -29.04 5.87
CA ALA A 838 -8.18 -30.42 6.26
C ALA A 838 -9.50 -30.97 6.83
N ARG A 839 -10.12 -31.96 6.17
CA ARG A 839 -10.98 -32.88 6.93
C ARG A 839 -10.03 -33.77 7.73
N PRO A 840 -10.18 -33.92 9.06
CA PRO A 840 -9.63 -35.09 9.71
C PRO A 840 -10.13 -36.30 8.92
N GLN A 841 -9.24 -37.20 8.53
CA GLN A 841 -9.68 -38.52 8.09
C GLN A 841 -10.55 -39.07 9.22
N VAL A 842 -11.86 -39.14 8.99
CA VAL A 842 -12.70 -40.03 9.76
C VAL A 842 -12.15 -41.41 9.40
N VAL A 843 -11.34 -41.95 10.32
CA VAL A 843 -11.03 -43.38 10.33
C VAL A 843 -12.39 -44.05 10.24
N ALA A 844 -12.64 -44.74 9.12
CA ALA A 844 -13.84 -45.52 8.92
C ALA A 844 -13.83 -46.65 9.95
N GLY A 845 -14.34 -46.35 11.14
CA GLY A 845 -14.74 -47.34 12.12
C GLY A 845 -15.91 -48.11 11.53
N GLN A 846 -15.67 -49.37 11.26
CA GLN A 846 -16.64 -50.36 10.82
C GLN A 846 -17.96 -50.19 11.59
N VAL A 847 -19.03 -49.82 10.89
CA VAL A 847 -20.39 -50.13 11.32
C VAL A 847 -20.87 -51.24 10.40
N GLU A 848 -20.58 -52.47 10.81
CA GLU A 848 -21.32 -53.63 10.34
C GLU A 848 -22.75 -53.58 10.89
N SER A 849 -23.64 -53.97 10.00
CA SER A 849 -25.08 -54.14 10.13
C SER A 849 -25.56 -54.88 11.38
N GLY A 850 -26.68 -54.42 11.96
CA GLY A 850 -27.45 -55.17 12.94
C GLY A 850 -28.87 -54.64 13.10
N SER A 851 -29.82 -55.20 12.36
CA SER A 851 -31.26 -55.00 12.49
C SER A 851 -31.88 -55.79 13.67
N ASN A 852 -32.98 -55.25 14.22
CA ASN A 852 -34.06 -55.88 15.01
C ASN A 852 -33.83 -56.27 16.49
N ALA A 853 -34.42 -55.45 17.39
CA ALA A 853 -35.30 -55.71 18.57
C ALA A 853 -35.03 -56.89 19.57
N PRO A 854 -35.61 -56.91 20.81
CA PRO A 854 -36.16 -55.87 21.69
C PRO A 854 -35.56 -55.89 23.15
N ARG A 855 -35.93 -54.90 23.98
CA ARG A 855 -35.63 -54.80 25.44
C ARG A 855 -36.13 -56.01 26.26
N PRO A 856 -35.46 -56.32 27.40
CA PRO A 856 -36.07 -56.10 28.74
C PRO A 856 -35.01 -55.58 29.76
N ALA A 857 -35.27 -54.58 30.62
CA ALA A 857 -36.07 -54.51 31.86
C ALA A 857 -35.19 -54.45 33.13
N LEU A 858 -35.33 -53.34 33.88
CA LEU A 858 -35.38 -53.18 35.35
C LEU A 858 -34.24 -53.68 36.26
N GLY A 859 -33.82 -52.79 37.18
CA GLY A 859 -33.22 -53.13 38.48
C GLY A 859 -32.08 -52.20 38.88
N GLN A 860 -32.37 -51.07 39.55
CA GLN A 860 -32.22 -50.86 41.00
C GLN A 860 -30.80 -51.05 41.58
N GLY A 861 -30.30 -50.01 42.26
CA GLY A 861 -29.27 -50.16 43.29
C GLY A 861 -28.27 -49.00 43.34
N GLY A 862 -28.53 -48.01 44.18
CA GLY A 862 -27.51 -47.03 44.61
C GLY A 862 -26.50 -47.62 45.63
N PRO A 863 -25.85 -46.78 46.44
CA PRO A 863 -24.43 -46.43 46.33
C PRO A 863 -23.57 -46.93 47.51
N ARG A 864 -22.24 -46.93 47.38
CA ARG A 864 -21.20 -46.94 48.46
C ARG A 864 -19.86 -46.57 47.81
N ARG A 865 -19.23 -45.42 48.09
CA ARG A 865 -18.40 -45.00 49.25
C ARG A 865 -17.22 -45.91 49.59
N GLU A 866 -16.08 -45.24 49.78
CA GLU A 866 -14.84 -45.66 50.49
C GLU A 866 -13.95 -46.63 49.70
N ASP A 867 -12.62 -46.54 49.66
CA ASP A 867 -11.65 -45.58 50.17
C ASP A 867 -10.25 -46.01 49.65
N VAL A 868 -9.26 -45.12 49.75
CA VAL A 868 -7.86 -45.41 50.13
C VAL A 868 -6.80 -45.85 49.09
N GLN A 869 -5.73 -45.02 49.10
CA GLN A 869 -4.29 -45.23 48.84
C GLN A 869 -3.81 -45.48 47.40
N VAL A 870 -3.07 -44.53 46.80
CA VAL A 870 -1.63 -44.22 47.04
C VAL A 870 -0.73 -45.45 46.88
N ASN A 871 -0.05 -45.54 45.73
CA ASN A 871 1.38 -45.82 45.81
C ASN A 871 2.19 -45.18 44.67
N ARG A 872 3.37 -44.74 45.08
CA ARG A 872 4.42 -44.03 44.34
C ARG A 872 5.31 -44.99 43.52
N GLN A 873 5.97 -44.39 42.53
CA GLN A 873 7.25 -44.76 41.89
C GLN A 873 7.19 -45.97 40.94
N PHE A 874 7.60 -45.84 39.68
CA PHE A 874 8.89 -45.35 39.19
C PHE A 874 8.82 -44.34 38.04
#